data_AF-A0A6P6UKY6-F1
#
_entry.id   AF-A0A6P6UKY6-F1
#
_cell.length_a   1.000
_cell.length_b   1.000
_cell.length_c   1.000
_cell.angle_alpha   90.00
_cell.angle_beta   90.00
_cell.angle_gamma   90.00
#
_symmetry.space_group_name_H-M   'P 1'
#
loop_
_entity.id
_entity.type
_entity.pdbx_description
1 polymer ?
#
loop_
_entity_poly.entity_id
_entity_poly.type
_entity_poly.pdbx_seq_one_letter_code
_entity_poly.pdbx_strand_id
1 'polypeptide(L)'
;MASSSAESTVAAEPHSNLPEHENDDMGSLFEGMVLFTTPVHTDSNSISDDQNQGKRVSHDADAAAAAADSLSQLSSSSLPLDEDLFSDLSLIVAAPDDRPPSPLSSPSASSPAASHPQPHLSTRKKRRAAGLRIGYGRDRDGPQPPSRQQLPDPNHHSLQSKPPTFPVAYYHTSNTNVAVAAHQDGGHQIRVHLATQQHSPPHSAASTTCSREADIQQLEENEAKQHDEEEPVLSNHPTGSCQMVEFRFEEIKTCMTEKLKKAREAVSFLSAARKDSIRKRRKAALQWSQASAKYRELEKQLEEACETEDFEKAERVSESLAPAEKDRELLVVALRDAEAECDAFDSRMQEALQSQILAEEESASLLRSFALDASNGADLVLENAKAVSLRETEEWLLSTEELELKKLQLEIESQLINEARLALNNSIELSVEDDHRERDILYIKREILADELEKLLALVKEKEAEIAENNSKIETVERRIDGVFSNFEQVHSSLDEKHNNLELDLRQLDLEHELLTNKKKQIDDDLSQEEVRGEEIREISRISAIEASICQDVVGLRKSMLQLIQKFIEDKMKLSKTEQQFTEDVNMLKLGISSARASLQELSSSKSSIQQEVESCKQRLFFIDKRLPELEAEKKVAATTRNFKEAARIATEVKALSVERVGIGIKMGDAKSQLQQLEEQICNTVNRLEQTESQVLLREKELEMARFQRLTLIAEAATAERFAAIELGDLEEADVLLAEADAAASEARKLLLLRNFRDEDLSDLPKHFVPIELVSKLEGKQLAELMASIHSRGG
;
A
#
# COMPACT_ATOMS: atom_id res chain seq x y z
N MET A 1 63.19 18.76 -0.05
CA MET A 1 63.82 19.39 1.14
C MET A 1 62.69 19.64 2.14
N ALA A 2 62.71 19.30 3.42
CA ALA A 2 63.59 18.55 4.34
C ALA A 2 63.24 19.09 5.75
N SER A 3 63.31 18.41 6.89
CA SER A 3 63.38 16.96 7.23
C SER A 3 63.14 16.82 8.74
N SER A 4 62.42 15.77 9.19
CA SER A 4 62.57 15.04 10.47
C SER A 4 61.46 13.96 10.50
N SER A 5 61.65 12.65 10.71
CA SER A 5 62.62 11.84 11.48
C SER A 5 62.39 11.95 13.00
N ALA A 6 62.33 10.85 13.78
CA ALA A 6 62.36 9.40 13.49
C ALA A 6 61.42 8.67 14.50
N GLU A 7 61.32 7.35 14.72
CA GLU A 7 62.04 6.07 14.43
C GLU A 7 60.97 4.95 14.77
N SER A 8 61.06 3.60 14.80
CA SER A 8 61.83 2.41 14.31
C SER A 8 61.20 1.18 15.05
N THR A 9 61.42 -0.14 14.90
CA THR A 9 62.16 -1.16 14.07
C THR A 9 61.71 -2.55 14.64
N VAL A 10 61.72 -3.73 14.01
CA VAL A 10 61.86 -4.26 12.62
C VAL A 10 61.31 -5.72 12.67
N ALA A 11 60.36 -6.14 11.83
CA ALA A 11 60.52 -6.92 10.58
C ALA A 11 61.33 -8.25 10.67
N ALA A 12 60.76 -9.37 10.19
CA ALA A 12 61.47 -10.62 9.83
C ALA A 12 60.62 -11.61 8.98
N GLU A 13 61.08 -11.94 7.77
CA GLU A 13 60.75 -13.17 7.00
C GLU A 13 61.99 -14.10 7.02
N PRO A 14 61.90 -15.46 7.02
CA PRO A 14 62.08 -16.37 5.85
C PRO A 14 61.16 -16.53 4.62
N HIS A 15 61.74 -16.41 3.42
CA HIS A 15 61.60 -17.26 2.21
C HIS A 15 61.95 -18.77 2.47
N SER A 16 61.76 -19.80 1.60
CA SER A 16 61.13 -20.03 0.27
C SER A 16 61.21 -21.53 -0.15
N ASN A 17 60.38 -22.00 -1.11
CA ASN A 17 60.71 -22.86 -2.28
C ASN A 17 59.66 -23.94 -2.69
N LEU A 18 59.49 -24.06 -4.01
CA LEU A 18 58.81 -25.10 -4.83
C LEU A 18 59.83 -26.22 -5.22
N PRO A 19 59.55 -27.23 -6.09
CA PRO A 19 58.33 -27.57 -6.88
C PRO A 19 57.89 -29.07 -6.89
N GLU A 20 56.80 -29.38 -7.62
CA GLU A 20 56.51 -30.60 -8.44
C GLU A 20 56.63 -32.04 -7.85
N HIS A 21 56.00 -33.11 -8.35
CA HIS A 21 55.24 -33.39 -9.59
C HIS A 21 54.10 -34.44 -9.32
N GLU A 22 53.34 -34.82 -10.35
CA GLU A 22 52.21 -35.77 -10.32
C GLU A 22 52.58 -37.25 -10.06
N ASN A 23 51.64 -38.07 -9.56
CA ASN A 23 51.06 -39.22 -10.29
C ASN A 23 49.95 -39.97 -9.52
N ASP A 24 49.21 -40.78 -10.28
CA ASP A 24 48.11 -41.71 -9.91
C ASP A 24 48.50 -42.70 -8.78
N ASP A 25 47.58 -43.34 -8.03
CA ASP A 25 46.66 -44.37 -8.54
C ASP A 25 45.45 -44.64 -7.63
N MET A 26 44.46 -45.38 -8.14
CA MET A 26 43.22 -45.79 -7.46
C MET A 26 43.39 -47.13 -6.72
N GLY A 27 42.86 -47.27 -5.49
CA GLY A 27 43.01 -48.54 -4.75
C GLY A 27 42.08 -48.77 -3.55
N SER A 28 41.35 -49.89 -3.61
CA SER A 28 40.73 -50.65 -2.50
C SER A 28 39.70 -49.96 -1.60
N LEU A 29 38.42 -50.16 -1.95
CA LEU A 29 37.32 -50.19 -0.98
C LEU A 29 37.28 -51.57 -0.28
N PHE A 30 36.57 -51.66 0.86
CA PHE A 30 36.34 -52.87 1.70
C PHE A 30 37.53 -53.42 2.51
N GLU A 31 37.57 -53.08 3.81
CA GLU A 31 38.10 -53.95 4.87
C GLU A 31 37.41 -53.62 6.21
N GLY A 32 37.25 -54.59 7.13
CA GLY A 32 36.98 -54.28 8.56
C GLY A 32 35.62 -54.65 9.18
N MET A 33 35.01 -55.81 8.88
CA MET A 33 33.98 -56.40 9.77
C MET A 33 34.64 -57.20 10.91
N VAL A 34 34.51 -56.75 12.16
CA VAL A 34 34.89 -57.53 13.37
C VAL A 34 33.89 -57.28 14.50
N LEU A 35 33.53 -58.34 15.25
CA LEU A 35 32.62 -58.34 16.40
C LEU A 35 33.35 -58.63 17.71
N PHE A 36 32.67 -58.35 18.84
CA PHE A 36 33.03 -58.73 20.23
C PHE A 36 34.22 -57.95 20.85
N THR A 37 34.31 -57.69 22.16
CA THR A 37 33.45 -58.05 23.32
C THR A 37 33.52 -56.99 24.43
N THR A 38 32.62 -57.07 25.42
CA THR A 38 32.62 -56.25 26.65
C THR A 38 33.68 -56.67 27.69
N PRO A 39 34.00 -55.79 28.65
CA PRO A 39 34.37 -56.20 30.01
C PRO A 39 33.46 -55.63 31.11
N VAL A 40 33.55 -56.27 32.29
CA VAL A 40 32.62 -56.22 33.44
C VAL A 40 32.92 -55.09 34.45
N HIS A 41 31.92 -54.75 35.28
CA HIS A 41 31.96 -53.94 36.51
C HIS A 41 33.26 -53.92 37.33
N THR A 42 33.51 -52.76 37.96
CA THR A 42 34.01 -52.68 39.35
C THR A 42 33.29 -51.56 40.12
N ASP A 43 32.80 -51.85 41.32
CA ASP A 43 32.35 -50.84 42.31
C ASP A 43 33.53 -50.33 43.16
N SER A 44 33.48 -49.09 43.67
CA SER A 44 33.84 -48.71 45.07
C SER A 44 33.90 -47.21 45.37
N ASN A 45 33.22 -46.80 46.45
CA ASN A 45 33.53 -45.74 47.44
C ASN A 45 34.15 -44.37 47.03
N SER A 46 33.41 -43.28 47.30
CA SER A 46 33.54 -42.43 48.52
C SER A 46 32.53 -41.26 48.44
N ILE A 47 31.56 -41.07 49.36
CA ILE A 47 31.64 -40.61 50.77
C ILE A 47 32.14 -39.16 50.93
N SER A 48 31.21 -38.22 51.20
CA SER A 48 31.26 -37.28 52.35
C SER A 48 29.99 -36.40 52.42
N ASP A 49 29.24 -36.52 53.53
CA ASP A 49 28.49 -35.48 54.29
C ASP A 49 27.42 -34.60 53.56
N ASP A 50 26.45 -33.95 54.24
CA ASP A 50 26.21 -33.76 55.68
C ASP A 50 24.69 -33.80 56.04
N GLN A 51 24.38 -33.67 57.34
CA GLN A 51 23.06 -33.76 57.99
C GLN A 51 22.20 -32.48 57.76
N ASN A 52 20.87 -32.44 57.96
CA ASN A 52 20.25 -32.48 59.30
C ASN A 52 18.70 -32.56 59.36
N GLN A 53 18.21 -32.66 60.60
CA GLN A 53 16.81 -32.67 61.10
C GLN A 53 16.01 -31.38 60.76
N GLY A 54 14.66 -31.31 60.78
CA GLY A 54 13.61 -32.33 60.93
C GLY A 54 12.37 -31.88 61.75
N LYS A 55 11.24 -32.62 61.62
CA LYS A 55 10.18 -32.89 62.64
C LYS A 55 8.99 -31.91 62.90
N ARG A 56 7.78 -32.51 62.99
CA ARG A 56 6.42 -32.02 63.40
C ARG A 56 5.66 -31.13 62.39
N VAL A 57 4.35 -31.28 62.07
CA VAL A 57 3.11 -31.92 62.63
C VAL A 57 2.13 -30.93 63.28
N SER A 58 0.99 -30.67 62.62
CA SER A 58 -0.37 -30.64 63.23
C SER A 58 -1.49 -30.51 62.18
N HIS A 59 -2.45 -31.45 62.25
CA HIS A 59 -3.91 -31.34 62.03
C HIS A 59 -4.52 -30.00 61.56
N ASP A 60 -5.46 -30.07 60.60
CA ASP A 60 -6.88 -30.32 60.95
C ASP A 60 -7.63 -31.03 59.80
N ALA A 61 -8.87 -31.45 60.05
CA ALA A 61 -9.67 -32.26 59.12
C ALA A 61 -11.17 -31.93 59.19
N ASP A 62 -11.89 -32.16 58.10
CA ASP A 62 -13.31 -32.48 58.13
C ASP A 62 -13.68 -33.42 56.97
N ALA A 63 -14.74 -34.22 57.09
CA ALA A 63 -14.97 -35.37 56.20
C ALA A 63 -16.45 -35.77 56.03
N ALA A 64 -16.84 -36.11 54.78
CA ALA A 64 -18.06 -36.89 54.51
C ALA A 64 -18.02 -37.68 53.18
N ALA A 65 -18.01 -39.01 53.31
CA ALA A 65 -18.74 -39.99 52.49
C ALA A 65 -18.63 -39.98 50.95
N ALA A 66 -17.56 -40.61 50.43
CA ALA A 66 -17.71 -41.73 49.48
C ALA A 66 -16.50 -42.69 49.60
N ALA A 67 -16.75 -43.99 49.74
CA ALA A 67 -15.74 -45.06 49.81
C ALA A 67 -16.32 -46.32 49.14
N ALA A 68 -15.56 -47.30 48.61
CA ALA A 68 -14.11 -47.52 48.54
C ALA A 68 -13.76 -48.00 47.09
N ASP A 69 -12.56 -48.44 46.68
CA ASP A 69 -11.36 -48.89 47.40
C ASP A 69 -10.08 -48.79 46.51
N SER A 70 -8.91 -48.77 47.14
CA SER A 70 -7.58 -49.21 46.67
C SER A 70 -7.00 -48.76 45.31
N LEU A 71 -6.17 -47.72 45.39
CA LEU A 71 -4.75 -47.66 44.95
C LEU A 71 -4.30 -48.30 43.62
N SER A 72 -3.92 -47.41 42.70
CA SER A 72 -2.57 -47.30 42.10
C SER A 72 -1.64 -48.53 42.04
N GLN A 73 -1.18 -48.88 40.82
CA GLN A 73 0.25 -48.77 40.48
C GLN A 73 0.56 -48.85 38.97
N LEU A 74 1.61 -48.14 38.55
CA LEU A 74 2.39 -48.47 37.36
C LEU A 74 3.33 -49.64 37.69
N SER A 75 3.38 -50.69 36.87
CA SER A 75 4.63 -51.40 36.51
C SER A 75 4.43 -52.58 35.55
N SER A 76 5.53 -52.89 34.87
CA SER A 76 5.84 -54.00 33.95
C SER A 76 5.50 -55.44 34.38
N SER A 77 5.71 -56.37 33.44
CA SER A 77 6.04 -57.81 33.61
C SER A 77 4.84 -58.79 33.60
N SER A 78 4.94 -60.08 33.22
CA SER A 78 5.92 -60.85 32.41
C SER A 78 5.53 -62.36 32.31
N LEU A 79 6.37 -63.19 31.67
CA LEU A 79 6.53 -64.67 31.85
C LEU A 79 5.50 -65.60 31.12
N PRO A 80 5.72 -66.95 31.00
CA PRO A 80 6.80 -67.57 30.17
C PRO A 80 6.45 -68.99 29.55
N LEU A 81 7.44 -69.62 28.86
CA LEU A 81 7.66 -71.08 28.66
C LEU A 81 6.53 -71.94 27.99
N ASP A 82 6.74 -73.15 27.46
CA ASP A 82 7.91 -74.07 27.21
C ASP A 82 8.20 -74.13 25.68
N GLU A 83 9.40 -74.41 25.14
CA GLU A 83 10.38 -75.52 25.26
C GLU A 83 10.14 -76.76 24.36
N ASP A 84 11.26 -77.41 24.00
CA ASP A 84 11.52 -78.53 23.06
C ASP A 84 11.05 -78.41 21.59
N LEU A 85 11.90 -78.36 20.55
CA LEU A 85 13.06 -79.19 20.09
C LEU A 85 12.69 -80.19 18.98
N PHE A 86 13.53 -80.23 17.95
CA PHE A 86 13.52 -81.26 16.90
C PHE A 86 14.03 -82.60 17.45
N SER A 87 13.28 -83.69 17.22
CA SER A 87 13.77 -85.07 17.11
C SER A 87 12.61 -86.03 16.71
N ASP A 88 12.77 -87.08 15.90
CA ASP A 88 13.73 -87.35 14.81
C ASP A 88 13.21 -88.53 13.94
N LEU A 89 13.89 -88.85 12.83
CA LEU A 89 14.02 -90.18 12.20
C LEU A 89 12.78 -90.98 11.69
N SER A 90 12.57 -90.85 10.38
CA SER A 90 12.60 -91.94 9.37
C SER A 90 11.58 -93.11 9.31
N LEU A 91 10.94 -93.22 8.14
CA LEU A 91 10.79 -94.40 7.25
C LEU A 91 10.32 -95.78 7.80
N ILE A 92 9.24 -96.34 7.23
CA ILE A 92 9.26 -97.48 6.26
C ILE A 92 7.85 -97.92 5.79
N VAL A 93 7.80 -98.30 4.51
CA VAL A 93 6.76 -98.85 3.62
C VAL A 93 5.89 -100.02 4.16
N ALA A 94 4.57 -100.03 3.86
CA ALA A 94 3.80 -101.21 3.37
C ALA A 94 2.36 -100.87 2.86
N ALA A 95 1.82 -101.71 1.97
CA ALA A 95 0.43 -101.76 1.47
C ALA A 95 -0.19 -103.17 1.82
N PRO A 96 -1.34 -103.70 1.30
CA PRO A 96 -2.31 -103.20 0.29
C PRO A 96 -3.83 -103.57 0.49
N ASP A 97 -4.68 -103.11 -0.45
CA ASP A 97 -5.89 -103.68 -1.11
C ASP A 97 -7.13 -104.36 -0.44
N ASP A 98 -8.21 -104.43 -1.26
CA ASP A 98 -9.47 -105.25 -1.19
C ASP A 98 -10.49 -104.95 -0.05
N ARG A 99 -11.85 -105.06 -0.18
CA ARG A 99 -12.81 -105.40 -1.28
C ARG A 99 -14.27 -104.88 -1.00
N PRO A 100 -15.28 -105.06 -1.90
CA PRO A 100 -16.59 -104.35 -1.92
C PRO A 100 -17.80 -105.21 -1.44
N PRO A 101 -19.07 -104.81 -1.74
CA PRO A 101 -19.76 -105.42 -2.91
C PRO A 101 -20.73 -104.51 -3.71
N SER A 102 -21.27 -105.07 -4.81
CA SER A 102 -22.28 -104.53 -5.76
C SER A 102 -23.74 -104.61 -5.21
N PRO A 103 -24.89 -104.29 -5.93
CA PRO A 103 -25.23 -104.76 -7.30
C PRO A 103 -26.19 -103.92 -8.21
N LEU A 104 -26.31 -104.33 -9.49
CA LEU A 104 -27.44 -104.14 -10.46
C LEU A 104 -27.79 -102.68 -10.93
N SER A 105 -28.10 -102.36 -12.20
CA SER A 105 -28.25 -103.12 -13.46
C SER A 105 -27.94 -102.27 -14.72
N SER A 106 -27.57 -102.93 -15.83
CA SER A 106 -27.44 -102.38 -17.21
C SER A 106 -28.79 -102.54 -18.00
N PRO A 107 -28.96 -102.28 -19.33
CA PRO A 107 -27.98 -102.32 -20.45
C PRO A 107 -28.06 -101.25 -21.59
N SER A 108 -27.00 -101.22 -22.41
CA SER A 108 -26.87 -100.96 -23.88
C SER A 108 -27.89 -100.09 -24.66
N ALA A 109 -27.54 -99.28 -25.69
CA ALA A 109 -26.52 -99.48 -26.73
C ALA A 109 -26.19 -98.22 -27.59
N SER A 110 -25.13 -98.33 -28.43
CA SER A 110 -24.92 -97.73 -29.78
C SER A 110 -24.97 -96.20 -30.05
N SER A 111 -23.96 -95.72 -30.79
CA SER A 111 -23.98 -94.51 -31.66
C SER A 111 -24.55 -94.83 -33.07
N PRO A 112 -24.64 -93.91 -34.07
CA PRO A 112 -24.36 -92.46 -34.08
C PRO A 112 -25.45 -91.57 -34.78
N ALA A 113 -25.20 -90.24 -34.84
CA ALA A 113 -25.83 -89.24 -35.76
C ALA A 113 -27.35 -88.93 -35.56
N ALA A 114 -27.94 -87.83 -36.07
CA ALA A 114 -27.50 -86.44 -36.33
C ALA A 114 -28.70 -85.54 -36.74
N SER A 115 -28.48 -84.21 -36.81
CA SER A 115 -29.19 -83.21 -37.66
C SER A 115 -30.54 -82.56 -37.23
N HIS A 116 -30.86 -81.46 -37.94
CA HIS A 116 -31.86 -80.40 -37.70
C HIS A 116 -33.36 -80.77 -37.82
N PRO A 117 -34.24 -79.82 -37.43
CA PRO A 117 -35.19 -79.26 -38.43
C PRO A 117 -35.03 -77.73 -38.74
N GLN A 118 -35.69 -77.29 -39.82
CA GLN A 118 -35.86 -75.90 -40.31
C GLN A 118 -37.36 -75.46 -40.12
N PRO A 119 -37.97 -74.39 -40.74
CA PRO A 119 -37.53 -73.36 -41.73
C PRO A 119 -38.00 -71.89 -41.37
N HIS A 120 -37.99 -70.82 -42.19
CA HIS A 120 -38.20 -70.65 -43.64
C HIS A 120 -37.95 -69.20 -44.16
N LEU A 121 -37.95 -69.06 -45.51
CA LEU A 121 -38.20 -67.84 -46.32
C LEU A 121 -37.14 -66.71 -46.41
N SER A 122 -37.60 -65.47 -46.61
CA SER A 122 -37.20 -64.58 -47.73
C SER A 122 -37.94 -63.20 -47.64
N THR A 123 -37.83 -62.16 -48.49
CA THR A 123 -37.35 -62.01 -49.89
C THR A 123 -36.70 -60.63 -50.16
N ARG A 124 -35.88 -60.52 -51.23
CA ARG A 124 -35.35 -59.29 -51.89
C ARG A 124 -34.39 -58.46 -51.01
N LYS A 125 -33.22 -57.97 -51.46
CA LYS A 125 -32.49 -57.96 -52.76
C LYS A 125 -30.96 -58.00 -52.41
N LYS A 126 -29.92 -57.66 -53.22
CA LYS A 126 -29.74 -56.93 -54.48
C LYS A 126 -28.64 -57.62 -55.34
N ARG A 127 -27.55 -56.92 -55.69
CA ARG A 127 -26.33 -57.24 -56.47
C ARG A 127 -25.34 -56.06 -56.24
N ARG A 128 -24.03 -56.13 -56.53
CA ARG A 128 -23.20 -57.23 -57.06
C ARG A 128 -22.19 -57.67 -55.96
N ALA A 129 -20.87 -57.85 -56.07
CA ALA A 129 -19.84 -57.75 -57.12
C ALA A 129 -19.04 -59.08 -57.24
N ALA A 130 -17.81 -59.04 -57.75
CA ALA A 130 -16.84 -60.15 -57.81
C ALA A 130 -15.44 -59.56 -58.09
N GLY A 131 -14.37 -60.20 -57.62
CA GLY A 131 -12.99 -59.83 -57.96
C GLY A 131 -12.36 -60.77 -59.00
N LEU A 132 -11.23 -60.37 -59.60
CA LEU A 132 -10.27 -61.28 -60.25
C LEU A 132 -8.86 -60.64 -60.32
N ARG A 133 -7.85 -61.46 -60.65
CA ARG A 133 -6.41 -61.11 -60.68
C ARG A 133 -5.93 -60.57 -62.04
N ILE A 134 -4.63 -60.25 -62.10
CA ILE A 134 -3.69 -60.19 -63.28
C ILE A 134 -3.41 -58.78 -63.84
N GLY A 135 -2.11 -58.44 -64.03
CA GLY A 135 -1.65 -57.33 -64.88
C GLY A 135 -0.20 -56.85 -64.63
N TYR A 136 0.74 -57.19 -65.52
CA TYR A 136 2.14 -56.68 -65.55
C TYR A 136 2.24 -55.32 -66.29
N GLY A 137 3.32 -54.52 -66.11
CA GLY A 137 3.61 -53.43 -67.07
C GLY A 137 4.68 -52.35 -66.82
N ARG A 138 5.98 -52.72 -66.75
CA ARG A 138 7.20 -52.03 -67.29
C ARG A 138 7.45 -50.49 -67.23
N ASP A 139 8.73 -50.17 -66.89
CA ASP A 139 9.72 -49.28 -67.57
C ASP A 139 9.38 -47.78 -67.86
N ARG A 140 10.29 -46.79 -67.82
CA ARG A 140 11.77 -46.65 -67.54
C ARG A 140 12.07 -45.14 -67.22
N ASP A 141 13.25 -44.61 -66.89
CA ASP A 141 14.68 -45.03 -66.82
C ASP A 141 15.35 -44.34 -65.59
N GLY A 142 16.65 -44.04 -65.36
CA GLY A 142 17.93 -44.08 -66.10
C GLY A 142 18.55 -42.67 -66.33
N PRO A 143 19.90 -42.47 -66.43
CA PRO A 143 21.00 -43.45 -66.45
C PRO A 143 21.96 -43.37 -65.22
N GLN A 144 23.16 -44.00 -65.31
CA GLN A 144 23.92 -44.51 -64.13
C GLN A 144 25.51 -44.38 -64.29
N PRO A 145 26.45 -45.21 -63.72
CA PRO A 145 27.79 -44.78 -63.28
C PRO A 145 28.95 -45.40 -64.14
N PRO A 146 30.12 -45.91 -63.62
CA PRO A 146 30.32 -47.05 -62.67
C PRO A 146 31.28 -46.67 -61.49
N SER A 147 31.88 -47.50 -60.61
CA SER A 147 32.15 -48.97 -60.43
C SER A 147 32.04 -49.35 -58.92
N ARG A 148 32.23 -50.56 -58.34
CA ARG A 148 32.86 -51.89 -58.64
C ARG A 148 34.41 -51.98 -58.51
N GLN A 149 35.06 -53.03 -57.96
CA GLN A 149 34.60 -54.25 -57.23
C GLN A 149 35.77 -55.01 -56.53
N GLN A 150 35.44 -55.96 -55.60
CA GLN A 150 36.16 -57.20 -55.17
C GLN A 150 36.72 -57.34 -53.72
N LEU A 151 36.60 -58.59 -53.24
CA LEU A 151 37.06 -59.26 -51.99
C LEU A 151 38.45 -59.94 -52.24
N PRO A 152 39.12 -60.70 -51.30
CA PRO A 152 38.66 -61.25 -50.01
C PRO A 152 39.65 -61.13 -48.80
N ASP A 153 39.19 -61.69 -47.66
CA ASP A 153 39.92 -62.21 -46.47
C ASP A 153 40.89 -63.40 -46.79
N PRO A 154 41.66 -64.02 -45.86
CA PRO A 154 41.85 -63.75 -44.40
C PRO A 154 43.32 -63.89 -43.86
N ASN A 155 43.45 -63.90 -42.52
CA ASN A 155 44.41 -64.65 -41.65
C ASN A 155 45.56 -63.95 -40.87
N HIS A 156 45.41 -63.99 -39.54
CA HIS A 156 46.39 -64.37 -38.49
C HIS A 156 47.60 -63.49 -38.05
N HIS A 157 47.63 -63.31 -36.72
CA HIS A 157 48.80 -63.24 -35.80
C HIS A 157 49.75 -62.02 -35.71
N SER A 158 49.42 -61.16 -34.73
CA SER A 158 50.20 -60.99 -33.47
C SER A 158 51.43 -60.04 -33.38
N LEU A 159 51.68 -59.63 -32.13
CA LEU A 159 52.87 -58.98 -31.54
C LEU A 159 53.19 -57.49 -31.80
N GLN A 160 52.92 -56.68 -30.77
CA GLN A 160 53.94 -56.00 -29.95
C GLN A 160 54.73 -54.80 -30.52
N SER A 161 54.44 -53.59 -30.02
CA SER A 161 55.42 -52.71 -29.31
C SER A 161 54.78 -51.41 -28.77
N LYS A 162 55.50 -50.69 -27.89
CA LYS A 162 55.05 -49.47 -27.17
C LYS A 162 55.73 -48.18 -27.77
N PRO A 163 55.52 -46.95 -27.25
CA PRO A 163 55.65 -45.69 -28.02
C PRO A 163 57.04 -45.02 -27.74
N PRO A 164 57.29 -43.70 -27.45
CA PRO A 164 56.47 -42.49 -27.18
C PRO A 164 56.75 -41.30 -28.13
N THR A 165 56.17 -40.11 -27.85
CA THR A 165 56.89 -38.81 -27.59
C THR A 165 56.01 -37.56 -27.82
N PHE A 166 55.50 -36.98 -26.73
CA PHE A 166 55.12 -35.56 -26.55
C PHE A 166 56.41 -34.71 -26.27
N PRO A 167 56.46 -33.38 -25.94
CA PRO A 167 55.43 -32.46 -25.41
C PRO A 167 55.54 -30.94 -25.80
N VAL A 168 54.83 -30.07 -25.05
CA VAL A 168 55.00 -28.60 -24.84
C VAL A 168 54.67 -27.66 -26.04
N ALA A 169 53.77 -26.66 -26.05
CA ALA A 169 53.00 -25.81 -25.09
C ALA A 169 53.60 -24.42 -24.73
N TYR A 170 52.76 -23.35 -24.67
CA TYR A 170 52.61 -22.35 -23.57
C TYR A 170 51.89 -21.02 -23.97
N TYR A 171 50.72 -20.79 -23.35
CA TYR A 171 50.01 -19.58 -22.86
C TYR A 171 50.23 -18.11 -23.38
N HIS A 172 49.09 -17.38 -23.45
CA HIS A 172 48.81 -15.98 -23.01
C HIS A 172 49.51 -14.78 -23.73
N THR A 173 49.02 -13.50 -23.75
CA THR A 173 47.76 -12.79 -23.38
C THR A 173 47.77 -11.36 -23.98
N SER A 174 46.62 -10.67 -24.14
CA SER A 174 46.35 -9.26 -23.69
C SER A 174 45.26 -8.50 -24.49
N ASN A 175 44.62 -7.52 -23.83
CA ASN A 175 43.54 -6.65 -24.35
C ASN A 175 44.05 -5.34 -24.99
N THR A 176 43.21 -4.64 -25.77
CA THR A 176 42.66 -3.30 -25.38
C THR A 176 41.58 -2.76 -26.34
N ASN A 177 40.83 -1.74 -25.88
CA ASN A 177 39.60 -1.20 -26.45
C ASN A 177 39.80 -0.14 -27.55
N VAL A 178 38.74 0.19 -28.31
CA VAL A 178 38.20 1.57 -28.46
C VAL A 178 36.81 1.54 -29.14
N ALA A 179 35.99 2.58 -28.88
CA ALA A 179 34.59 2.75 -29.34
C ALA A 179 34.50 3.81 -30.50
N VAL A 180 33.37 4.30 -31.05
CA VAL A 180 31.91 4.10 -30.88
C VAL A 180 31.15 4.62 -32.14
N ALA A 181 29.83 4.38 -32.24
CA ALA A 181 28.84 4.93 -33.19
C ALA A 181 29.00 4.56 -34.69
N ALA A 182 27.98 4.21 -35.50
CA ALA A 182 26.51 4.38 -35.53
C ALA A 182 26.01 5.45 -36.54
N HIS A 183 25.10 5.05 -37.43
CA HIS A 183 24.51 5.87 -38.50
C HIS A 183 23.05 6.27 -38.19
N GLN A 184 22.58 7.34 -38.83
CA GLN A 184 21.16 7.65 -39.01
C GLN A 184 20.79 7.68 -40.49
N ASP A 185 19.57 7.25 -40.78
CA ASP A 185 18.78 7.38 -42.01
C ASP A 185 17.30 7.25 -41.57
N GLY A 186 16.26 7.79 -42.20
CA GLY A 186 16.15 8.68 -43.36
C GLY A 186 14.66 8.94 -43.61
N GLY A 187 14.20 10.19 -43.58
CA GLY A 187 12.76 10.50 -43.68
C GLY A 187 12.23 10.64 -45.13
N HIS A 188 10.94 10.39 -45.36
CA HIS A 188 10.24 10.85 -46.57
C HIS A 188 8.73 11.17 -46.38
N GLN A 189 8.16 11.84 -47.39
CA GLN A 189 7.03 12.80 -47.30
C GLN A 189 5.63 12.21 -47.60
N ILE A 190 4.55 12.83 -47.06
CA ILE A 190 3.22 13.04 -47.71
C ILE A 190 2.28 13.89 -46.80
N ARG A 191 1.20 14.59 -47.23
CA ARG A 191 0.99 15.52 -48.38
C ARG A 191 -0.38 16.27 -48.30
N VAL A 192 -0.35 17.57 -47.99
CA VAL A 192 -1.22 18.70 -48.47
C VAL A 192 -2.77 18.54 -48.51
N HIS A 193 -3.51 19.44 -47.82
CA HIS A 193 -4.47 20.41 -48.44
C HIS A 193 -4.90 21.54 -47.46
N LEU A 194 -5.62 22.57 -47.95
CA LEU A 194 -5.68 23.92 -47.36
C LEU A 194 -6.99 24.71 -47.68
N ALA A 195 -7.64 25.28 -46.65
CA ALA A 195 -8.51 26.49 -46.63
C ALA A 195 -8.92 26.79 -45.15
N THR A 196 -9.02 27.98 -44.54
CA THR A 196 -8.77 29.42 -44.88
C THR A 196 -10.01 30.30 -45.22
N GLN A 197 -9.99 31.57 -44.74
CA GLN A 197 -10.92 32.71 -44.93
C GLN A 197 -12.19 32.81 -44.03
N GLN A 198 -12.71 33.98 -43.58
CA GLN A 198 -12.09 35.27 -43.18
C GLN A 198 -13.08 36.27 -42.49
N HIS A 199 -12.56 37.21 -41.68
CA HIS A 199 -13.14 38.51 -41.24
C HIS A 199 -14.30 38.58 -40.21
N SER A 200 -14.60 39.81 -39.73
CA SER A 200 -15.17 40.09 -38.39
C SER A 200 -16.26 41.19 -38.36
N PRO A 201 -17.32 41.07 -37.52
CA PRO A 201 -18.46 42.02 -37.42
C PRO A 201 -18.43 42.97 -36.18
N PRO A 202 -19.17 44.10 -36.19
CA PRO A 202 -19.29 45.00 -35.02
C PRO A 202 -20.73 45.36 -34.56
N HIS A 203 -20.80 46.04 -33.40
CA HIS A 203 -21.88 46.89 -32.83
C HIS A 203 -23.20 46.32 -32.23
N SER A 204 -23.35 46.63 -30.93
CA SER A 204 -24.57 47.12 -30.23
C SER A 204 -25.37 46.17 -29.32
N ALA A 205 -24.90 46.09 -28.07
CA ALA A 205 -25.64 46.07 -26.80
C ALA A 205 -27.11 45.60 -26.74
N ALA A 206 -27.32 44.52 -25.96
CA ALA A 206 -28.41 44.40 -25.00
C ALA A 206 -27.91 43.60 -23.78
N SER A 207 -28.39 43.91 -22.57
CA SER A 207 -28.00 43.16 -21.37
C SER A 207 -28.58 41.75 -21.38
N THR A 208 -27.79 40.75 -20.97
CA THR A 208 -28.30 39.43 -20.57
C THR A 208 -27.43 38.90 -19.45
N THR A 209 -28.04 38.70 -18.28
CA THR A 209 -27.45 38.01 -17.13
C THR A 209 -27.20 36.56 -17.52
N CYS A 210 -25.94 36.16 -17.67
CA CYS A 210 -25.58 34.79 -17.97
C CYS A 210 -25.26 34.05 -16.67
N SER A 211 -26.17 33.19 -16.21
CA SER A 211 -25.92 32.26 -15.11
C SER A 211 -24.70 31.38 -15.43
N ARG A 212 -23.79 31.22 -14.46
CA ARG A 212 -22.60 30.36 -14.58
C ARG A 212 -22.38 29.52 -13.32
N GLU A 213 -23.48 28.96 -12.81
CA GLU A 213 -23.53 28.10 -11.62
C GLU A 213 -23.88 26.64 -11.98
N ALA A 214 -24.13 26.35 -13.27
CA ALA A 214 -24.61 25.05 -13.75
C ALA A 214 -23.50 24.05 -14.17
N ASP A 215 -22.24 24.50 -14.26
CA ASP A 215 -21.12 23.67 -14.77
C ASP A 215 -20.47 22.76 -13.70
N ILE A 216 -20.88 22.84 -12.42
CA ILE A 216 -20.25 22.10 -11.31
C ILE A 216 -21.10 20.91 -10.84
N GLN A 217 -22.43 20.97 -10.96
CA GLN A 217 -23.34 19.91 -10.48
C GLN A 217 -23.53 18.73 -11.46
N GLN A 218 -23.05 18.81 -12.70
CA GLN A 218 -23.23 17.74 -13.70
C GLN A 218 -22.21 16.58 -13.62
N LEU A 219 -21.29 16.61 -12.65
CA LEU A 219 -20.37 15.49 -12.40
C LEU A 219 -20.90 14.46 -11.38
N GLU A 220 -21.94 14.77 -10.61
CA GLU A 220 -22.47 13.87 -9.55
C GLU A 220 -23.74 13.10 -9.95
N GLU A 221 -24.40 13.45 -11.06
CA GLU A 221 -25.74 12.90 -11.42
C GLU A 221 -25.74 11.97 -12.66
N ASN A 222 -24.62 11.27 -12.94
CA ASN A 222 -24.54 10.27 -14.03
C ASN A 222 -24.25 8.83 -13.59
N GLU A 223 -23.89 8.57 -12.32
CA GLU A 223 -23.62 7.21 -11.80
C GLU A 223 -24.89 6.45 -11.36
N ALA A 224 -25.98 6.62 -12.09
CA ALA A 224 -27.30 6.05 -11.76
C ALA A 224 -27.96 5.33 -12.94
N LYS A 225 -27.17 4.75 -13.86
CA LYS A 225 -27.67 3.87 -14.93
C LYS A 225 -26.85 2.59 -15.04
N GLN A 226 -27.59 1.49 -14.94
CA GLN A 226 -27.17 0.10 -15.09
C GLN A 226 -26.14 -0.10 -16.20
N HIS A 227 -24.99 -0.65 -15.82
CA HIS A 227 -24.27 -1.57 -16.68
C HIS A 227 -24.62 -2.98 -16.20
N ASP A 228 -25.12 -3.83 -17.09
CA ASP A 228 -25.34 -5.24 -16.77
C ASP A 228 -24.00 -5.96 -16.59
N GLU A 229 -23.94 -6.92 -15.66
CA GLU A 229 -22.77 -7.78 -15.47
C GLU A 229 -22.69 -8.83 -16.59
N GLU A 230 -22.08 -8.47 -17.72
CA GLU A 230 -21.55 -9.47 -18.65
C GLU A 230 -20.25 -10.06 -18.07
N GLU A 231 -20.33 -11.25 -17.46
CA GLU A 231 -19.15 -12.00 -17.03
C GLU A 231 -18.16 -12.19 -18.20
N PRO A 232 -16.90 -11.72 -18.08
CA PRO A 232 -15.87 -12.12 -19.03
C PRO A 232 -15.52 -13.59 -18.77
N VAL A 233 -16.02 -14.48 -19.63
CA VAL A 233 -15.75 -15.92 -19.58
C VAL A 233 -14.24 -16.18 -19.77
N LEU A 234 -13.51 -16.23 -18.66
CA LEU A 234 -12.07 -16.46 -18.65
C LEU A 234 -11.75 -17.90 -19.04
N SER A 235 -11.03 -18.07 -20.14
CA SER A 235 -10.54 -19.36 -20.59
C SER A 235 -9.43 -19.88 -19.66
N ASN A 236 -9.67 -21.04 -19.05
CA ASN A 236 -8.72 -21.66 -18.11
C ASN A 236 -7.33 -21.93 -18.73
N HIS A 237 -6.32 -21.20 -18.25
CA HIS A 237 -4.90 -21.58 -18.36
C HIS A 237 -4.22 -21.37 -16.98
N PRO A 238 -3.71 -22.43 -16.32
CA PRO A 238 -3.26 -22.37 -14.93
C PRO A 238 -1.82 -21.85 -14.82
N THR A 239 -1.59 -20.56 -15.09
CA THR A 239 -0.23 -19.96 -15.08
C THR A 239 -0.20 -18.48 -14.66
N GLY A 240 -1.31 -17.92 -14.17
CA GLY A 240 -1.49 -16.46 -14.04
C GLY A 240 -1.60 -15.86 -12.63
N SER A 241 -1.49 -16.63 -11.55
CA SER A 241 -1.89 -16.13 -10.21
C SER A 241 -0.97 -15.02 -9.64
N CYS A 242 0.35 -15.05 -9.86
CA CYS A 242 1.24 -13.98 -9.38
C CYS A 242 0.99 -12.68 -10.15
N GLN A 243 0.96 -12.79 -11.48
CA GLN A 243 0.66 -11.70 -12.41
C GLN A 243 -0.70 -11.04 -12.14
N MET A 244 -1.69 -11.79 -11.63
CA MET A 244 -2.97 -11.25 -11.20
C MET A 244 -2.87 -10.38 -9.94
N VAL A 245 -1.95 -10.68 -9.02
CA VAL A 245 -1.68 -9.85 -7.82
C VAL A 245 -0.87 -8.60 -8.21
N GLU A 246 0.17 -8.76 -9.05
CA GLU A 246 0.93 -7.63 -9.62
C GLU A 246 0.02 -6.66 -10.39
N PHE A 247 -0.85 -7.18 -11.25
CA PHE A 247 -1.79 -6.38 -12.03
C PHE A 247 -2.76 -5.61 -11.12
N ARG A 248 -3.31 -6.27 -10.07
CA ARG A 248 -4.17 -5.62 -9.08
C ARG A 248 -3.44 -4.54 -8.28
N PHE A 249 -2.17 -4.73 -7.95
CA PHE A 249 -1.37 -3.71 -7.28
C PHE A 249 -1.21 -2.46 -8.17
N GLU A 250 -0.86 -2.64 -9.44
CA GLU A 250 -0.70 -1.51 -10.36
C GLU A 250 -2.04 -0.86 -10.76
N GLU A 251 -3.15 -1.62 -10.80
CA GLU A 251 -4.53 -1.11 -10.96
C GLU A 251 -4.94 -0.23 -9.76
N ILE A 252 -4.68 -0.67 -8.53
CA ILE A 252 -4.89 0.11 -7.30
C ILE A 252 -4.06 1.41 -7.34
N LYS A 253 -2.78 1.29 -7.69
CA LYS A 253 -1.82 2.40 -7.74
C LYS A 253 -2.12 3.42 -8.86
N THR A 254 -2.60 2.97 -10.02
CA THR A 254 -3.07 3.86 -11.09
C THR A 254 -4.37 4.56 -10.71
N CYS A 255 -5.36 3.85 -10.14
CA CYS A 255 -6.57 4.44 -9.59
C CYS A 255 -6.29 5.51 -8.52
N MET A 256 -5.40 5.21 -7.57
CA MET A 256 -4.96 6.16 -6.54
C MET A 256 -4.25 7.37 -7.13
N THR A 257 -3.26 7.17 -8.00
CA THR A 257 -2.52 8.31 -8.59
C THR A 257 -3.44 9.19 -9.44
N GLU A 258 -4.46 8.66 -10.09
CA GLU A 258 -5.49 9.45 -10.77
C GLU A 258 -6.38 10.23 -9.77
N LYS A 259 -6.89 9.59 -8.71
CA LYS A 259 -7.65 10.28 -7.64
C LYS A 259 -6.87 11.42 -7.01
N LEU A 260 -5.62 11.17 -6.62
CA LEU A 260 -4.73 12.14 -5.99
C LEU A 260 -4.36 13.28 -6.95
N LYS A 261 -4.15 12.98 -8.24
CA LYS A 261 -3.94 13.98 -9.28
C LYS A 261 -5.17 14.90 -9.41
N LYS A 262 -6.38 14.35 -9.54
CA LYS A 262 -7.64 15.14 -9.62
C LYS A 262 -7.79 16.09 -8.42
N ALA A 263 -7.51 15.61 -7.21
CA ALA A 263 -7.55 16.45 -6.00
C ALA A 263 -6.52 17.59 -6.03
N ARG A 264 -5.26 17.32 -6.40
CA ARG A 264 -4.19 18.33 -6.52
C ARG A 264 -4.46 19.33 -7.65
N GLU A 265 -5.07 18.90 -8.74
CA GLU A 265 -5.51 19.76 -9.84
C GLU A 265 -6.67 20.68 -9.41
N ALA A 266 -7.64 20.19 -8.63
CA ALA A 266 -8.72 20.99 -8.07
C ALA A 266 -8.21 22.08 -7.12
N VAL A 267 -7.30 21.77 -6.18
CA VAL A 267 -6.69 22.78 -5.30
C VAL A 267 -5.86 23.79 -6.10
N SER A 268 -5.14 23.36 -7.14
CA SER A 268 -4.35 24.25 -8.00
C SER A 268 -5.23 25.22 -8.80
N PHE A 269 -6.36 24.75 -9.34
CA PHE A 269 -7.37 25.58 -10.00
C PHE A 269 -8.01 26.59 -9.04
N LEU A 270 -8.39 26.15 -7.84
CA LEU A 270 -8.99 27.01 -6.83
C LEU A 270 -8.01 28.07 -6.31
N SER A 271 -6.71 27.76 -6.16
CA SER A 271 -5.73 28.78 -5.76
C SER A 271 -5.53 29.83 -6.86
N ALA A 272 -5.52 29.45 -8.14
CA ALA A 272 -5.47 30.42 -9.23
C ALA A 272 -6.69 31.36 -9.21
N ALA A 273 -7.90 30.83 -9.03
CA ALA A 273 -9.12 31.62 -8.90
C ALA A 273 -9.11 32.52 -7.64
N ARG A 274 -8.60 32.02 -6.51
CA ARG A 274 -8.39 32.77 -5.26
C ARG A 274 -7.43 33.95 -5.47
N LYS A 275 -6.28 33.73 -6.13
CA LYS A 275 -5.31 34.80 -6.45
C LYS A 275 -5.95 35.90 -7.30
N ASP A 276 -6.77 35.54 -8.28
CA ASP A 276 -7.52 36.53 -9.08
C ASP A 276 -8.60 37.26 -8.25
N SER A 277 -9.28 36.59 -7.32
CA SER A 277 -10.18 37.24 -6.36
C SER A 277 -9.43 38.24 -5.47
N ILE A 278 -8.27 37.85 -4.93
CA ILE A 278 -7.39 38.73 -4.13
C ILE A 278 -6.94 39.95 -4.96
N ARG A 279 -6.62 39.78 -6.25
CA ARG A 279 -6.29 40.87 -7.17
C ARG A 279 -7.48 41.81 -7.41
N LYS A 280 -8.73 41.31 -7.51
CA LYS A 280 -9.95 42.15 -7.51
C LYS A 280 -10.08 42.95 -6.21
N ARG A 281 -9.95 42.30 -5.04
CA ARG A 281 -10.04 42.93 -3.71
C ARG A 281 -9.03 44.08 -3.57
N ARG A 282 -7.76 43.84 -3.91
CA ARG A 282 -6.70 44.87 -3.92
C ARG A 282 -7.05 46.05 -4.81
N LYS A 283 -7.59 45.80 -6.01
CA LYS A 283 -8.04 46.84 -6.94
C LYS A 283 -9.22 47.66 -6.38
N ALA A 284 -10.24 47.00 -5.81
CA ALA A 284 -11.38 47.66 -5.18
C ALA A 284 -10.95 48.53 -3.99
N ALA A 285 -10.07 48.01 -3.13
CA ALA A 285 -9.51 48.75 -2.00
C ALA A 285 -8.72 49.99 -2.46
N LEU A 286 -7.93 49.88 -3.53
CA LEU A 286 -7.23 51.01 -4.13
C LEU A 286 -8.22 52.07 -4.66
N GLN A 287 -9.24 51.67 -5.43
CA GLN A 287 -10.26 52.59 -5.95
C GLN A 287 -11.03 53.29 -4.82
N TRP A 288 -11.46 52.55 -3.80
CA TRP A 288 -12.10 53.11 -2.61
C TRP A 288 -11.18 54.10 -1.87
N SER A 289 -9.90 53.77 -1.68
CA SER A 289 -8.95 54.66 -0.99
C SER A 289 -8.76 55.98 -1.74
N GLN A 290 -8.76 55.95 -3.07
CA GLN A 290 -8.68 57.14 -3.92
C GLN A 290 -9.95 57.98 -3.85
N ALA A 291 -11.15 57.37 -3.83
CA ALA A 291 -12.41 58.08 -3.64
C ALA A 291 -12.51 58.70 -2.23
N SER A 292 -12.14 57.96 -1.18
CA SER A 292 -12.05 58.43 0.20
C SER A 292 -11.08 59.61 0.36
N ALA A 293 -9.94 59.60 -0.35
CA ALA A 293 -8.99 60.71 -0.35
C ALA A 293 -9.53 61.96 -1.07
N LYS A 294 -10.16 61.80 -2.25
CA LYS A 294 -10.83 62.91 -2.95
C LYS A 294 -11.94 63.53 -2.11
N TYR A 295 -12.78 62.69 -1.50
CA TYR A 295 -13.89 63.14 -0.66
C TYR A 295 -13.39 63.97 0.54
N ARG A 296 -12.38 63.50 1.29
CA ARG A 296 -11.78 64.27 2.39
C ARG A 296 -11.09 65.57 1.96
N GLU A 297 -10.50 65.60 0.76
CA GLU A 297 -9.91 66.84 0.23
C GLU A 297 -11.01 67.84 -0.18
N LEU A 298 -12.18 67.39 -0.65
CA LEU A 298 -13.35 68.25 -0.86
C LEU A 298 -13.96 68.74 0.46
N GLU A 299 -14.09 67.88 1.50
CA GLU A 299 -14.52 68.31 2.84
C GLU A 299 -13.63 69.44 3.38
N LYS A 300 -12.31 69.27 3.27
CA LYS A 300 -11.32 70.27 3.69
C LYS A 300 -11.38 71.55 2.84
N GLN A 301 -11.62 71.46 1.54
CA GLN A 301 -11.78 72.63 0.67
C GLN A 301 -13.08 73.40 0.95
N LEU A 302 -14.13 72.70 1.43
CA LEU A 302 -15.37 73.31 1.90
C LEU A 302 -15.15 74.03 3.24
N GLU A 303 -14.43 73.40 4.18
CA GLU A 303 -14.02 74.02 5.46
C GLU A 303 -13.19 75.29 5.22
N GLU A 304 -12.14 75.22 4.40
CA GLU A 304 -11.30 76.37 4.02
C GLU A 304 -12.12 77.49 3.32
N ALA A 305 -13.10 77.14 2.47
CA ALA A 305 -13.97 78.11 1.82
C ALA A 305 -14.90 78.83 2.82
N CYS A 306 -15.41 78.12 3.82
CA CYS A 306 -16.19 78.69 4.91
C CYS A 306 -15.33 79.59 5.82
N GLU A 307 -14.10 79.17 6.18
CA GLU A 307 -13.17 79.98 6.97
C GLU A 307 -12.72 81.28 6.27
N THR A 308 -12.69 81.27 4.93
CA THR A 308 -12.27 82.43 4.12
C THR A 308 -13.43 83.29 3.60
N GLU A 309 -14.67 83.00 4.01
CA GLU A 309 -15.90 83.66 3.55
C GLU A 309 -16.12 83.61 2.01
N ASP A 310 -15.47 82.67 1.31
CA ASP A 310 -15.66 82.42 -0.13
C ASP A 310 -16.86 81.48 -0.35
N PHE A 311 -18.07 82.01 -0.14
CA PHE A 311 -19.32 81.27 -0.27
C PHE A 311 -19.54 80.73 -1.70
N GLU A 312 -19.02 81.41 -2.72
CA GLU A 312 -19.07 80.98 -4.13
C GLU A 312 -18.17 79.75 -4.39
N LYS A 313 -17.02 79.63 -3.71
CA LYS A 313 -16.23 78.38 -3.68
C LYS A 313 -16.93 77.31 -2.84
N ALA A 314 -17.47 77.67 -1.67
CA ALA A 314 -18.14 76.73 -0.76
C ALA A 314 -19.34 76.04 -1.43
N GLU A 315 -20.20 76.78 -2.14
CA GLU A 315 -21.34 76.22 -2.86
C GLU A 315 -20.91 75.21 -3.93
N ARG A 316 -19.95 75.56 -4.80
CA ARG A 316 -19.44 74.67 -5.87
C ARG A 316 -18.70 73.43 -5.33
N VAL A 317 -18.02 73.54 -4.18
CA VAL A 317 -17.41 72.38 -3.52
C VAL A 317 -18.50 71.50 -2.88
N SER A 318 -19.54 72.09 -2.30
CA SER A 318 -20.70 71.37 -1.76
C SER A 318 -21.48 70.59 -2.83
N GLU A 319 -21.74 71.21 -3.99
CA GLU A 319 -22.30 70.54 -5.18
C GLU A 319 -21.46 69.33 -5.62
N SER A 320 -20.13 69.43 -5.47
CA SER A 320 -19.16 68.38 -5.81
C SER A 320 -19.04 67.29 -4.72
N LEU A 321 -19.45 67.59 -3.48
CA LEU A 321 -19.30 66.71 -2.33
C LEU A 321 -20.26 65.52 -2.38
N ALA A 322 -21.55 65.77 -2.65
CA ALA A 322 -22.59 64.74 -2.72
C ALA A 322 -22.34 63.64 -3.79
N PRO A 323 -21.91 63.94 -5.04
CA PRO A 323 -21.56 62.88 -5.99
C PRO A 323 -20.26 62.16 -5.60
N ALA A 324 -19.29 62.83 -4.96
CA ALA A 324 -18.07 62.19 -4.46
C ALA A 324 -18.33 61.25 -3.27
N GLU A 325 -19.27 61.62 -2.38
CA GLU A 325 -19.77 60.73 -1.34
C GLU A 325 -20.45 59.49 -1.93
N LYS A 326 -21.33 59.67 -2.91
CA LYS A 326 -22.01 58.55 -3.56
C LYS A 326 -21.05 57.60 -4.28
N ASP A 327 -19.99 58.11 -4.92
CA ASP A 327 -18.92 57.30 -5.50
C ASP A 327 -18.14 56.53 -4.39
N ARG A 328 -17.80 57.21 -3.28
CA ARG A 328 -17.19 56.60 -2.09
C ARG A 328 -18.06 55.48 -1.51
N GLU A 329 -19.37 55.65 -1.40
CA GLU A 329 -20.31 54.63 -0.91
C GLU A 329 -20.43 53.43 -1.84
N LEU A 330 -20.58 53.65 -3.15
CA LEU A 330 -20.63 52.57 -4.14
C LEU A 330 -19.33 51.75 -4.14
N LEU A 331 -18.18 52.40 -3.94
CA LEU A 331 -16.89 51.72 -3.82
C LEU A 331 -16.67 51.02 -2.47
N VAL A 332 -17.35 51.42 -1.38
CA VAL A 332 -17.42 50.61 -0.14
C VAL A 332 -18.15 49.30 -0.40
N VAL A 333 -19.28 49.34 -1.12
CA VAL A 333 -20.05 48.13 -1.44
C VAL A 333 -19.22 47.20 -2.34
N ALA A 334 -18.67 47.72 -3.43
CA ALA A 334 -17.83 46.92 -4.33
C ALA A 334 -16.55 46.35 -3.67
N LEU A 335 -16.02 47.00 -2.63
CA LEU A 335 -14.94 46.43 -1.81
C LEU A 335 -15.44 45.27 -0.96
N ARG A 336 -16.56 45.43 -0.24
CA ARG A 336 -17.17 44.38 0.58
C ARG A 336 -17.57 43.15 -0.24
N ASP A 337 -18.10 43.35 -1.45
CA ASP A 337 -18.45 42.27 -2.36
C ASP A 337 -17.19 41.48 -2.78
N ALA A 338 -16.08 42.17 -3.06
CA ALA A 338 -14.79 41.54 -3.38
C ALA A 338 -14.09 40.89 -2.17
N GLU A 339 -14.34 41.38 -0.95
CA GLU A 339 -13.92 40.73 0.29
C GLU A 339 -14.72 39.44 0.53
N ALA A 340 -16.04 39.47 0.34
CA ALA A 340 -16.90 38.29 0.42
C ALA A 340 -16.58 37.23 -0.65
N GLU A 341 -16.21 37.63 -1.89
CA GLU A 341 -15.65 36.70 -2.88
C GLU A 341 -14.37 36.02 -2.36
N CYS A 342 -13.48 36.76 -1.68
CA CYS A 342 -12.25 36.19 -1.13
C CYS A 342 -12.51 35.19 0.00
N ASP A 343 -13.37 35.54 0.97
CA ASP A 343 -13.72 34.64 2.09
C ASP A 343 -14.40 33.35 1.59
N ALA A 344 -15.21 33.44 0.53
CA ALA A 344 -15.80 32.27 -0.13
C ALA A 344 -14.75 31.37 -0.82
N PHE A 345 -13.68 31.96 -1.39
CA PHE A 345 -12.55 31.18 -1.93
C PHE A 345 -11.65 30.60 -0.83
N ASP A 346 -11.39 31.31 0.27
CA ASP A 346 -10.68 30.76 1.44
C ASP A 346 -11.42 29.53 2.01
N SER A 347 -12.75 29.58 2.05
CA SER A 347 -13.60 28.47 2.49
C SER A 347 -13.49 27.25 1.55
N ARG A 348 -13.64 27.48 0.23
CA ARG A 348 -13.47 26.42 -0.80
C ARG A 348 -12.06 25.83 -0.84
N MET A 349 -11.03 26.59 -0.46
CA MET A 349 -9.66 26.06 -0.34
C MET A 349 -9.52 25.12 0.87
N GLN A 350 -10.20 25.38 2.00
CA GLN A 350 -10.27 24.43 3.11
C GLN A 350 -10.98 23.14 2.69
N GLU A 351 -12.14 23.26 2.05
CA GLU A 351 -12.93 22.14 1.52
C GLU A 351 -12.09 21.28 0.56
N ALA A 352 -11.39 21.90 -0.40
CA ALA A 352 -10.58 21.18 -1.38
C ALA A 352 -9.34 20.50 -0.77
N LEU A 353 -8.69 21.11 0.23
CA LEU A 353 -7.62 20.44 1.00
C LEU A 353 -8.19 19.26 1.80
N GLN A 354 -9.39 19.38 2.36
CA GLN A 354 -10.05 18.29 3.06
C GLN A 354 -10.44 17.15 2.11
N SER A 355 -10.89 17.44 0.89
CA SER A 355 -11.09 16.44 -0.17
C SER A 355 -9.79 15.75 -0.60
N GLN A 356 -8.66 16.47 -0.67
CA GLN A 356 -7.36 15.84 -0.90
C GLN A 356 -6.99 14.89 0.24
N ILE A 357 -7.18 15.30 1.50
CA ILE A 357 -6.91 14.45 2.67
C ILE A 357 -7.77 13.18 2.63
N LEU A 358 -9.06 13.28 2.28
CA LEU A 358 -9.95 12.12 2.16
C LEU A 358 -9.49 11.16 1.05
N ALA A 359 -9.09 11.67 -0.12
CA ALA A 359 -8.52 10.84 -1.20
C ALA A 359 -7.20 10.15 -0.78
N GLU A 360 -6.38 10.80 0.05
CA GLU A 360 -5.16 10.22 0.62
C GLU A 360 -5.46 9.17 1.71
N GLU A 361 -6.56 9.31 2.47
CA GLU A 361 -7.04 8.30 3.43
C GLU A 361 -7.67 7.08 2.77
N GLU A 362 -8.46 7.27 1.70
CA GLU A 362 -8.93 6.17 0.86
C GLU A 362 -7.76 5.38 0.27
N SER A 363 -6.76 6.10 -0.26
CA SER A 363 -5.55 5.52 -0.84
C SER A 363 -4.76 4.70 0.19
N ALA A 364 -4.51 5.26 1.38
CA ALA A 364 -3.83 4.56 2.48
C ALA A 364 -4.62 3.33 2.97
N SER A 365 -5.96 3.38 2.93
CA SER A 365 -6.83 2.29 3.34
C SER A 365 -6.83 1.15 2.32
N LEU A 366 -6.90 1.49 1.02
CA LEU A 366 -6.92 0.53 -0.09
C LEU A 366 -5.60 -0.25 -0.20
N LEU A 367 -4.46 0.43 -0.07
CA LEU A 367 -3.14 -0.21 0.02
C LEU A 367 -3.03 -1.12 1.25
N ARG A 368 -3.65 -0.76 2.37
CA ARG A 368 -3.60 -1.54 3.61
C ARG A 368 -4.45 -2.80 3.55
N SER A 369 -5.64 -2.74 2.96
CA SER A 369 -6.45 -3.94 2.68
C SER A 369 -5.75 -4.84 1.67
N PHE A 370 -5.24 -4.29 0.57
CA PHE A 370 -4.52 -5.06 -0.44
C PHE A 370 -3.25 -5.72 0.14
N ALA A 371 -2.49 -5.03 0.99
CA ALA A 371 -1.33 -5.63 1.66
C ALA A 371 -1.71 -6.82 2.54
N LEU A 372 -2.80 -6.71 3.31
CA LEU A 372 -3.32 -7.79 4.14
C LEU A 372 -3.80 -8.97 3.29
N ASP A 373 -4.59 -8.72 2.25
CA ASP A 373 -5.12 -9.73 1.34
C ASP A 373 -4.00 -10.44 0.57
N ALA A 374 -2.96 -9.71 0.14
CA ALA A 374 -1.78 -10.27 -0.49
C ALA A 374 -0.96 -11.13 0.50
N SER A 375 -0.76 -10.71 1.76
CA SER A 375 -0.08 -11.54 2.76
C SER A 375 -0.83 -12.85 3.01
N ASN A 376 -2.15 -12.76 3.24
CA ASN A 376 -3.02 -13.93 3.40
C ASN A 376 -2.99 -14.84 2.15
N GLY A 377 -2.88 -14.24 0.96
CA GLY A 377 -2.72 -14.95 -0.31
C GLY A 377 -1.39 -15.69 -0.43
N ALA A 378 -0.27 -15.06 -0.05
CA ALA A 378 1.05 -15.70 -0.02
C ALA A 378 1.08 -16.91 0.93
N ASP A 379 0.50 -16.76 2.12
CA ASP A 379 0.47 -17.83 3.11
C ASP A 379 -0.48 -18.97 2.68
N LEU A 380 -1.62 -18.66 2.03
CA LEU A 380 -2.51 -19.67 1.44
C LEU A 380 -1.86 -20.42 0.27
N VAL A 381 -1.07 -19.73 -0.56
CA VAL A 381 -0.26 -20.35 -1.63
C VAL A 381 0.75 -21.33 -1.03
N LEU A 382 1.49 -20.90 -0.01
CA LEU A 382 2.49 -21.71 0.69
C LEU A 382 1.87 -22.98 1.32
N GLU A 383 0.76 -22.84 2.06
CA GLU A 383 0.09 -23.97 2.69
C GLU A 383 -0.56 -24.92 1.66
N ASN A 384 -1.10 -24.40 0.56
CA ASN A 384 -1.61 -25.24 -0.53
C ASN A 384 -0.49 -25.99 -1.25
N ALA A 385 0.66 -25.35 -1.50
CA ALA A 385 1.83 -25.99 -2.12
C ALA A 385 2.35 -27.14 -1.24
N LYS A 386 2.48 -26.92 0.08
CA LYS A 386 2.79 -27.99 1.06
C LYS A 386 1.76 -29.11 1.05
N ALA A 387 0.46 -28.78 1.01
CA ALA A 387 -0.62 -29.77 1.04
C ALA A 387 -0.82 -30.55 -0.28
N VAL A 388 -0.28 -30.05 -1.40
CA VAL A 388 -0.13 -30.78 -2.66
C VAL A 388 1.12 -31.65 -2.61
N SER A 389 2.28 -31.05 -2.33
CA SER A 389 3.57 -31.75 -2.25
C SER A 389 3.54 -32.92 -1.27
N LEU A 390 2.99 -32.74 -0.06
CA LEU A 390 2.83 -33.81 0.93
C LEU A 390 2.08 -35.02 0.34
N ARG A 391 0.89 -34.77 -0.23
CA ARG A 391 0.04 -35.80 -0.84
C ARG A 391 0.74 -36.53 -2.00
N GLU A 392 1.45 -35.79 -2.84
CA GLU A 392 2.17 -36.36 -3.97
C GLU A 392 3.44 -37.12 -3.54
N THR A 393 4.07 -36.72 -2.43
CA THR A 393 5.14 -37.51 -1.78
C THR A 393 4.60 -38.76 -1.09
N GLU A 394 3.40 -38.73 -0.50
CA GLU A 394 2.73 -39.93 0.05
C GLU A 394 2.40 -40.93 -1.07
N GLU A 395 1.82 -40.47 -2.18
CA GLU A 395 1.59 -41.31 -3.37
C GLU A 395 2.89 -41.87 -3.97
N TRP A 396 3.94 -41.03 -4.04
CA TRP A 396 5.25 -41.44 -4.54
C TRP A 396 5.90 -42.48 -3.63
N LEU A 397 5.79 -42.32 -2.31
CA LEU A 397 6.34 -43.25 -1.33
C LEU A 397 5.64 -44.62 -1.42
N LEU A 398 4.31 -44.64 -1.47
CA LEU A 398 3.53 -45.87 -1.71
C LEU A 398 3.91 -46.56 -3.04
N SER A 399 4.13 -45.77 -4.10
CA SER A 399 4.58 -46.29 -5.40
C SER A 399 6.00 -46.85 -5.35
N THR A 400 6.86 -46.27 -4.51
CA THR A 400 8.25 -46.71 -4.30
C THR A 400 8.29 -47.99 -3.47
N GLU A 401 7.49 -48.09 -2.41
CA GLU A 401 7.30 -49.33 -1.64
C GLU A 401 6.80 -50.49 -2.53
N GLU A 402 5.84 -50.23 -3.43
CA GLU A 402 5.38 -51.25 -4.40
C GLU A 402 6.52 -51.70 -5.34
N LEU A 403 7.37 -50.77 -5.80
CA LEU A 403 8.50 -51.09 -6.68
C LEU A 403 9.62 -51.85 -5.94
N GLU A 404 9.92 -51.48 -4.69
CA GLU A 404 10.88 -52.21 -3.86
C GLU A 404 10.42 -53.64 -3.55
N LEU A 405 9.12 -53.85 -3.31
CA LEU A 405 8.53 -55.18 -3.15
C LEU A 405 8.63 -56.02 -4.43
N LYS A 406 8.35 -55.44 -5.61
CA LYS A 406 8.57 -56.12 -6.91
C LYS A 406 10.04 -56.46 -7.13
N LYS A 407 10.95 -55.54 -6.80
CA LYS A 407 12.40 -55.76 -6.90
C LYS A 407 12.86 -56.92 -6.02
N LEU A 408 12.41 -56.96 -4.76
CA LEU A 408 12.72 -58.05 -3.84
C LEU A 408 12.14 -59.39 -4.32
N GLN A 409 10.95 -59.39 -4.91
CA GLN A 409 10.37 -60.59 -5.53
C GLN A 409 11.23 -61.08 -6.70
N LEU A 410 11.59 -60.21 -7.66
CA LEU A 410 12.43 -60.56 -8.81
C LEU A 410 13.85 -60.99 -8.39
N GLU A 411 14.41 -60.42 -7.33
CA GLU A 411 15.68 -60.84 -6.72
C GLU A 411 15.59 -62.29 -6.20
N ILE A 412 14.53 -62.63 -5.48
CA ILE A 412 14.28 -64.01 -4.99
C ILE A 412 14.04 -64.98 -6.15
N GLU A 413 13.22 -64.61 -7.15
CA GLU A 413 12.96 -65.43 -8.33
C GLU A 413 14.22 -65.65 -9.17
N SER A 414 15.07 -64.63 -9.31
CA SER A 414 16.40 -64.72 -9.94
C SER A 414 17.30 -65.71 -9.21
N GLN A 415 17.39 -65.63 -7.88
CA GLN A 415 18.21 -66.54 -7.08
C GLN A 415 17.73 -67.99 -7.22
N LEU A 416 16.42 -68.24 -7.15
CA LEU A 416 15.82 -69.57 -7.35
C LEU A 416 16.03 -70.12 -8.77
N ILE A 417 15.93 -69.27 -9.81
CA ILE A 417 16.21 -69.67 -11.20
C ILE A 417 17.70 -70.02 -11.40
N ASN A 418 18.61 -69.25 -10.81
CA ASN A 418 20.04 -69.50 -10.90
C ASN A 418 20.47 -70.74 -10.10
N GLU A 419 19.90 -70.97 -8.91
CA GLU A 419 20.09 -72.22 -8.15
C GLU A 419 19.55 -73.42 -8.93
N ALA A 420 18.37 -73.30 -9.55
CA ALA A 420 17.81 -74.36 -10.41
C ALA A 420 18.67 -74.64 -11.65
N ARG A 421 19.25 -73.63 -12.30
CA ARG A 421 20.21 -73.80 -13.40
C ARG A 421 21.46 -74.54 -12.94
N LEU A 422 22.03 -74.15 -11.79
CA LEU A 422 23.24 -74.76 -11.25
C LEU A 422 22.99 -76.21 -10.78
N ALA A 423 21.85 -76.48 -10.14
CA ALA A 423 21.44 -77.82 -9.75
C ALA A 423 21.17 -78.73 -10.97
N LEU A 424 20.55 -78.20 -12.03
CA LEU A 424 20.36 -78.93 -13.29
C LEU A 424 21.69 -79.26 -13.95
N ASN A 425 22.61 -78.29 -14.07
CA ASN A 425 23.94 -78.51 -14.64
C ASN A 425 24.70 -79.61 -13.88
N ASN A 426 24.76 -79.50 -12.54
CA ASN A 426 25.38 -80.51 -11.69
C ASN A 426 24.73 -81.89 -11.83
N SER A 427 23.40 -81.96 -11.97
CA SER A 427 22.68 -83.22 -12.16
C SER A 427 22.92 -83.84 -13.55
N ILE A 428 23.13 -83.04 -14.59
CA ILE A 428 23.52 -83.53 -15.93
C ILE A 428 24.94 -84.09 -15.85
N GLU A 429 25.88 -83.32 -15.28
CA GLU A 429 27.29 -83.69 -15.19
C GLU A 429 27.51 -84.96 -14.34
N LEU A 430 26.84 -85.07 -13.18
CA LEU A 430 26.81 -86.31 -12.38
C LEU A 430 26.16 -87.49 -13.10
N SER A 431 25.21 -87.26 -14.01
CA SER A 431 24.55 -88.34 -14.76
C SER A 431 25.36 -88.84 -15.95
N VAL A 432 26.36 -88.09 -16.44
CA VAL A 432 27.26 -88.52 -17.53
C VAL A 432 28.66 -88.92 -17.05
N GLU A 433 29.01 -88.62 -15.80
CA GLU A 433 30.29 -88.97 -15.17
C GLU A 433 30.58 -90.49 -15.20
N ASP A 434 29.58 -91.37 -15.05
CA ASP A 434 29.79 -92.82 -15.19
C ASP A 434 30.04 -93.25 -16.65
N ASP A 435 29.29 -92.72 -17.63
CA ASP A 435 29.54 -92.97 -19.06
C ASP A 435 30.92 -92.38 -19.49
N HIS A 436 31.36 -91.26 -18.91
CA HIS A 436 32.70 -90.68 -19.11
C HIS A 436 33.81 -91.55 -18.50
N ARG A 437 33.61 -92.10 -17.30
CA ARG A 437 34.58 -93.03 -16.69
C ARG A 437 34.64 -94.37 -17.42
N GLU A 438 33.51 -94.88 -17.93
CA GLU A 438 33.53 -96.06 -18.82
C GLU A 438 34.28 -95.76 -20.12
N ARG A 439 34.00 -94.62 -20.77
CA ARG A 439 34.74 -94.14 -21.96
C ARG A 439 36.26 -94.16 -21.71
N ASP A 440 36.73 -93.55 -20.62
CA ASP A 440 38.17 -93.38 -20.39
C ASP A 440 38.87 -94.70 -19.99
N ILE A 441 38.18 -95.60 -19.27
CA ILE A 441 38.66 -96.97 -19.04
C ILE A 441 38.72 -97.76 -20.36
N LEU A 442 37.78 -97.55 -21.27
CA LEU A 442 37.81 -98.15 -22.60
C LEU A 442 38.92 -97.57 -23.48
N TYR A 443 39.27 -96.30 -23.35
CA TYR A 443 40.46 -95.70 -23.99
C TYR A 443 41.77 -96.36 -23.53
N ILE A 444 41.93 -96.61 -22.22
CA ILE A 444 43.12 -97.29 -21.68
C ILE A 444 43.16 -98.76 -22.12
N LYS A 445 42.02 -99.47 -22.10
CA LYS A 445 41.92 -100.84 -22.66
C LYS A 445 42.24 -100.88 -24.15
N ARG A 446 41.83 -99.88 -24.93
CA ARG A 446 42.11 -99.77 -26.37
C ARG A 446 43.62 -99.67 -26.65
N GLU A 447 44.40 -99.02 -25.79
CA GLU A 447 45.86 -98.97 -25.93
C GLU A 447 46.52 -100.31 -25.61
N ILE A 448 46.11 -100.97 -24.53
CA ILE A 448 46.59 -102.34 -24.20
C ILE A 448 46.21 -103.33 -25.33
N LEU A 449 45.02 -103.20 -25.90
CA LEU A 449 44.56 -104.00 -27.04
C LEU A 449 45.28 -103.66 -28.35
N ALA A 450 45.90 -102.49 -28.50
CA ALA A 450 46.69 -102.15 -29.69
C ALA A 450 47.98 -102.99 -29.77
N ASP A 451 48.63 -103.26 -28.63
CA ASP A 451 49.80 -104.17 -28.52
C ASP A 451 49.44 -105.66 -28.76
N GLU A 452 48.16 -106.01 -28.63
CA GLU A 452 47.62 -107.33 -28.99
C GLU A 452 47.10 -107.39 -30.44
N LEU A 453 46.65 -106.27 -31.00
CA LEU A 453 46.05 -106.17 -32.34
C LEU A 453 47.02 -106.58 -33.45
N GLU A 454 48.32 -106.28 -33.31
CA GLU A 454 49.35 -106.71 -34.29
C GLU A 454 49.42 -108.25 -34.41
N LYS A 455 49.21 -108.98 -33.30
CA LYS A 455 49.16 -110.46 -33.29
C LYS A 455 47.83 -111.00 -33.82
N LEU A 456 46.76 -110.22 -33.70
CA LEU A 456 45.40 -110.61 -34.03
C LEU A 456 44.86 -110.01 -35.33
N LEU A 457 45.74 -109.48 -36.20
CA LEU A 457 45.44 -109.19 -37.62
C LEU A 457 44.89 -110.39 -38.42
N ALA A 458 45.01 -111.62 -37.91
CA ALA A 458 44.31 -112.81 -38.43
C ALA A 458 42.87 -112.93 -37.92
N LEU A 459 42.61 -112.55 -36.65
CA LEU A 459 41.28 -112.44 -36.05
C LEU A 459 40.55 -111.15 -36.50
N VAL A 460 41.26 -110.19 -37.09
CA VAL A 460 40.67 -108.91 -37.55
C VAL A 460 39.48 -109.09 -38.48
N LYS A 461 39.37 -110.17 -39.26
CA LYS A 461 38.17 -110.44 -40.08
C LYS A 461 36.94 -110.94 -39.30
N GLU A 462 37.16 -111.46 -38.10
CA GLU A 462 36.11 -111.83 -37.15
C GLU A 462 35.77 -110.61 -36.28
N LYS A 463 36.80 -109.88 -35.84
CA LYS A 463 36.65 -108.57 -35.18
C LYS A 463 36.12 -107.47 -36.09
N GLU A 464 36.17 -107.57 -37.41
CA GLU A 464 35.52 -106.63 -38.35
C GLU A 464 33.98 -106.68 -38.16
N ALA A 465 33.43 -107.87 -37.94
CA ALA A 465 32.02 -108.04 -37.58
C ALA A 465 31.74 -107.56 -36.14
N GLU A 466 32.64 -107.85 -35.19
CA GLU A 466 32.51 -107.38 -33.80
C GLU A 466 32.72 -105.85 -33.67
N ILE A 467 33.46 -105.21 -34.59
CA ILE A 467 33.60 -103.76 -34.70
C ILE A 467 32.32 -103.16 -35.30
N ALA A 468 31.67 -103.82 -36.26
CA ALA A 468 30.32 -103.41 -36.67
C ALA A 468 29.32 -103.52 -35.51
N GLU A 469 29.41 -104.57 -34.69
CA GLU A 469 28.60 -104.75 -33.48
C GLU A 469 28.93 -103.70 -32.39
N ASN A 470 30.21 -103.40 -32.16
CA ASN A 470 30.64 -102.45 -31.14
C ASN A 470 30.46 -100.99 -31.58
N ASN A 471 30.58 -100.66 -32.87
CA ASN A 471 30.17 -99.36 -33.40
C ASN A 471 28.64 -99.20 -33.27
N SER A 472 27.85 -100.25 -33.49
CA SER A 472 26.41 -100.24 -33.21
C SER A 472 26.09 -100.04 -31.72
N LYS A 473 26.92 -100.58 -30.81
CA LYS A 473 26.82 -100.29 -29.37
C LYS A 473 27.22 -98.84 -29.05
N ILE A 474 28.31 -98.32 -29.60
CA ILE A 474 28.77 -96.93 -29.42
C ILE A 474 27.70 -95.96 -29.93
N GLU A 475 27.22 -96.13 -31.16
CA GLU A 475 26.11 -95.36 -31.73
C GLU A 475 24.83 -95.50 -30.90
N THR A 476 24.64 -96.62 -30.18
CA THR A 476 23.53 -96.79 -29.22
C THR A 476 23.78 -96.07 -27.89
N VAL A 477 25.02 -95.96 -27.41
CA VAL A 477 25.37 -95.14 -26.24
C VAL A 477 25.27 -93.66 -26.58
N GLU A 478 25.79 -93.24 -27.73
CA GLU A 478 25.66 -91.87 -28.27
C GLU A 478 24.18 -91.51 -28.43
N ARG A 479 23.35 -92.37 -29.06
CA ARG A 479 21.89 -92.18 -29.11
C ARG A 479 21.19 -92.20 -27.73
N ARG A 480 21.79 -92.73 -26.66
CA ARG A 480 21.28 -92.54 -25.28
C ARG A 480 21.68 -91.18 -24.72
N ILE A 481 22.93 -90.74 -24.96
CA ILE A 481 23.43 -89.42 -24.53
C ILE A 481 22.64 -88.32 -25.24
N ASP A 482 22.50 -88.39 -26.56
CA ASP A 482 21.63 -87.51 -27.35
C ASP A 482 20.18 -87.56 -26.83
N GLY A 483 19.68 -88.75 -26.49
CA GLY A 483 18.36 -88.93 -25.89
C GLY A 483 18.21 -88.25 -24.53
N VAL A 484 19.24 -88.29 -23.67
CA VAL A 484 19.28 -87.57 -22.39
C VAL A 484 19.31 -86.06 -22.61
N PHE A 485 20.14 -85.56 -23.54
CA PHE A 485 20.12 -84.15 -23.92
C PHE A 485 18.76 -83.71 -24.47
N SER A 486 18.14 -84.46 -25.39
CA SER A 486 16.79 -84.19 -25.90
C SER A 486 15.71 -84.23 -24.82
N ASN A 487 15.83 -85.10 -23.82
CA ASN A 487 14.91 -85.14 -22.68
C ASN A 487 15.03 -83.89 -21.78
N PHE A 488 16.22 -83.30 -21.68
CA PHE A 488 16.46 -82.06 -20.92
C PHE A 488 16.34 -80.77 -21.76
N GLU A 489 16.36 -80.86 -23.10
CA GLU A 489 16.25 -79.71 -24.03
C GLU A 489 14.98 -78.89 -23.81
N GLN A 490 13.85 -79.56 -23.49
CA GLN A 490 12.60 -78.90 -23.11
C GLN A 490 12.72 -78.12 -21.78
N VAL A 491 13.44 -78.68 -20.81
CA VAL A 491 13.67 -78.05 -19.49
C VAL A 491 14.59 -76.85 -19.64
N HIS A 492 15.68 -77.00 -20.39
CA HIS A 492 16.59 -75.90 -20.75
C HIS A 492 15.86 -74.77 -21.45
N SER A 493 15.10 -75.06 -22.51
CA SER A 493 14.34 -74.07 -23.27
C SER A 493 13.37 -73.28 -22.38
N SER A 494 12.65 -73.96 -21.46
CA SER A 494 11.73 -73.30 -20.53
C SER A 494 12.44 -72.48 -19.44
N LEU A 495 13.64 -72.90 -19.04
CA LEU A 495 14.45 -72.20 -18.04
C LEU A 495 15.14 -70.95 -18.63
N ASP A 496 15.58 -71.04 -19.88
CA ASP A 496 16.14 -69.92 -20.63
C ASP A 496 15.03 -68.94 -21.08
N GLU A 497 13.82 -69.40 -21.43
CA GLU A 497 12.64 -68.55 -21.64
C GLU A 497 12.30 -67.73 -20.37
N LYS A 498 12.28 -68.37 -19.20
CA LYS A 498 12.08 -67.69 -17.91
C LYS A 498 13.18 -66.69 -17.60
N HIS A 499 14.44 -67.03 -17.86
CA HIS A 499 15.57 -66.13 -17.65
C HIS A 499 15.48 -64.87 -18.54
N ASN A 500 15.13 -65.04 -19.82
CA ASN A 500 14.92 -63.92 -20.74
C ASN A 500 13.72 -63.04 -20.32
N ASN A 501 12.63 -63.64 -19.84
CA ASN A 501 11.48 -62.88 -19.33
C ASN A 501 11.86 -62.08 -18.07
N LEU A 502 12.58 -62.69 -17.11
CA LEU A 502 13.08 -62.00 -15.93
C LEU A 502 14.06 -60.86 -16.29
N GLU A 503 14.87 -61.00 -17.35
CA GLU A 503 15.71 -59.89 -17.85
C GLU A 503 14.88 -58.74 -18.45
N LEU A 504 13.74 -59.03 -19.08
CA LEU A 504 12.80 -58.01 -19.54
C LEU A 504 12.10 -57.31 -18.37
N ASP A 505 11.65 -58.07 -17.37
CA ASP A 505 10.98 -57.53 -16.18
C ASP A 505 11.92 -56.67 -15.33
N LEU A 506 13.20 -57.03 -15.23
CA LEU A 506 14.24 -56.20 -14.60
C LEU A 506 14.43 -54.86 -15.34
N ARG A 507 14.50 -54.85 -16.67
CA ARG A 507 14.61 -53.62 -17.46
C ARG A 507 13.36 -52.74 -17.39
N GLN A 508 12.19 -53.35 -17.20
CA GLN A 508 10.94 -52.63 -16.93
C GLN A 508 10.97 -52.00 -15.53
N LEU A 509 11.49 -52.70 -14.52
CA LEU A 509 11.67 -52.19 -13.17
C LEU A 509 12.68 -51.02 -13.12
N ASP A 510 13.79 -51.09 -13.87
CA ASP A 510 14.75 -49.97 -14.00
C ASP A 510 14.07 -48.72 -14.60
N LEU A 511 13.23 -48.89 -15.62
CA LEU A 511 12.45 -47.79 -16.22
C LEU A 511 11.41 -47.20 -15.25
N GLU A 512 10.73 -48.05 -14.47
CA GLU A 512 9.81 -47.59 -13.41
C GLU A 512 10.56 -46.83 -12.30
N HIS A 513 11.78 -47.24 -11.95
CA HIS A 513 12.66 -46.53 -11.01
C HIS A 513 13.10 -45.15 -11.55
N GLU A 514 13.50 -45.05 -12.82
CA GLU A 514 13.78 -43.75 -13.46
C GLU A 514 12.54 -42.84 -13.47
N LEU A 515 11.35 -43.39 -13.76
CA LEU A 515 10.10 -42.62 -13.74
C LEU A 515 9.75 -42.12 -12.32
N LEU A 516 9.91 -42.93 -11.28
CA LEU A 516 9.70 -42.49 -9.89
C LEU A 516 10.74 -41.47 -9.44
N THR A 517 12.00 -41.61 -9.86
CA THR A 517 13.06 -40.62 -9.58
C THR A 517 12.71 -39.28 -10.20
N ASN A 518 12.22 -39.27 -11.44
CA ASN A 518 11.74 -38.07 -12.11
C ASN A 518 10.46 -37.50 -11.47
N LYS A 519 9.50 -38.33 -11.03
CA LYS A 519 8.31 -37.85 -10.28
C LYS A 519 8.73 -37.14 -8.99
N LYS A 520 9.67 -37.70 -8.22
CA LYS A 520 10.16 -37.05 -7.00
C LYS A 520 10.79 -35.69 -7.29
N LYS A 521 11.66 -35.61 -8.30
CA LYS A 521 12.26 -34.34 -8.73
C LYS A 521 11.21 -33.30 -9.11
N GLN A 522 10.18 -33.70 -9.87
CA GLN A 522 9.09 -32.82 -10.28
C GLN A 522 8.33 -32.24 -9.07
N ILE A 523 8.00 -33.07 -8.07
CA ILE A 523 7.32 -32.61 -6.83
C ILE A 523 8.17 -31.58 -6.06
N ASP A 524 9.49 -31.76 -6.04
CA ASP A 524 10.41 -30.83 -5.37
C ASP A 524 10.64 -29.54 -6.18
N ASP A 525 10.69 -29.62 -7.51
CA ASP A 525 10.76 -28.46 -8.40
C ASP A 525 9.46 -27.62 -8.31
N ASP A 526 8.28 -28.25 -8.33
CA ASP A 526 6.97 -27.59 -8.27
C ASP A 526 6.72 -26.92 -6.90
N LEU A 527 7.10 -27.57 -5.80
CA LEU A 527 7.08 -26.96 -4.47
C LEU A 527 7.97 -25.71 -4.42
N SER A 528 9.22 -25.84 -4.93
CA SER A 528 10.17 -24.72 -4.98
C SER A 528 9.64 -23.54 -5.80
N GLN A 529 8.89 -23.80 -6.87
CA GLN A 529 8.27 -22.76 -7.70
C GLN A 529 7.17 -21.99 -6.95
N GLU A 530 6.24 -22.68 -6.26
CA GLU A 530 5.19 -21.99 -5.50
C GLU A 530 5.72 -21.34 -4.20
N GLU A 531 6.82 -21.82 -3.60
CA GLU A 531 7.51 -21.12 -2.50
C GLU A 531 8.07 -19.76 -2.97
N VAL A 532 8.76 -19.72 -4.11
CA VAL A 532 9.23 -18.47 -4.73
C VAL A 532 8.06 -17.54 -5.03
N ARG A 533 6.97 -18.08 -5.60
CA ARG A 533 5.77 -17.30 -5.93
C ARG A 533 5.06 -16.75 -4.68
N GLY A 534 5.13 -17.46 -3.55
CA GLY A 534 4.67 -16.97 -2.26
C GLY A 534 5.50 -15.79 -1.75
N GLU A 535 6.83 -15.82 -1.93
CA GLU A 535 7.72 -14.72 -1.55
C GLU A 535 7.53 -13.47 -2.44
N GLU A 536 7.31 -13.64 -3.74
CA GLU A 536 6.98 -12.54 -4.66
C GLU A 536 5.73 -11.77 -4.18
N ILE A 537 4.65 -12.50 -3.85
CA ILE A 537 3.41 -11.91 -3.32
C ILE A 537 3.65 -11.25 -1.95
N ARG A 538 4.52 -11.83 -1.10
CA ARG A 538 4.85 -11.27 0.22
C ARG A 538 5.66 -9.97 0.12
N GLU A 539 6.54 -9.85 -0.86
CA GLU A 539 7.26 -8.60 -1.15
C GLU A 539 6.33 -7.51 -1.68
N ILE A 540 5.39 -7.85 -2.57
CA ILE A 540 4.33 -6.93 -3.04
C ILE A 540 3.46 -6.45 -1.86
N SER A 541 3.07 -7.36 -0.97
CA SER A 541 2.37 -7.03 0.29
C SER A 541 3.18 -6.05 1.15
N ARG A 542 4.48 -6.32 1.35
CA ARG A 542 5.39 -5.48 2.15
C ARG A 542 5.56 -4.08 1.55
N ILE A 543 5.67 -3.96 0.23
CA ILE A 543 5.74 -2.67 -0.47
C ILE A 543 4.44 -1.89 -0.25
N SER A 544 3.28 -2.51 -0.51
CA SER A 544 1.96 -1.89 -0.31
C SER A 544 1.73 -1.44 1.14
N ALA A 545 2.18 -2.22 2.13
CA ALA A 545 2.10 -1.85 3.55
C ALA A 545 2.96 -0.62 3.90
N ILE A 546 4.14 -0.48 3.28
CA ILE A 546 5.02 0.68 3.47
C ILE A 546 4.44 1.91 2.79
N GLU A 547 3.94 1.80 1.56
CA GLU A 547 3.26 2.91 0.87
C GLU A 547 2.01 3.36 1.65
N ALA A 548 1.23 2.43 2.21
CA ALA A 548 0.09 2.73 3.08
C ALA A 548 0.52 3.52 4.33
N SER A 549 1.66 3.20 4.93
CA SER A 549 2.21 3.94 6.08
C SER A 549 2.63 5.36 5.68
N ILE A 550 3.34 5.51 4.56
CA ILE A 550 3.78 6.82 4.06
C ILE A 550 2.57 7.72 3.75
N CYS A 551 1.52 7.19 3.13
CA CYS A 551 0.27 7.93 2.92
C CYS A 551 -0.40 8.31 4.26
N GLN A 552 -0.39 7.42 5.26
CA GLN A 552 -0.96 7.68 6.58
C GLN A 552 -0.23 8.80 7.35
N ASP A 553 1.11 8.83 7.28
CA ASP A 553 1.94 9.88 7.88
C ASP A 553 1.68 11.25 7.23
N VAL A 554 1.59 11.27 5.89
CA VAL A 554 1.22 12.47 5.10
C VAL A 554 -0.16 12.99 5.47
N VAL A 555 -1.17 12.12 5.59
CA VAL A 555 -2.51 12.45 6.09
C VAL A 555 -2.45 13.08 7.48
N GLY A 556 -1.70 12.48 8.41
CA GLY A 556 -1.58 12.97 9.79
C GLY A 556 -0.99 14.38 9.88
N LEU A 557 0.04 14.64 9.08
CA LEU A 557 0.64 15.97 8.92
C LEU A 557 -0.36 16.98 8.32
N ARG A 558 -1.05 16.62 7.22
CA ARG A 558 -2.04 17.51 6.57
C ARG A 558 -3.23 17.83 7.46
N LYS A 559 -3.78 16.85 8.19
CA LYS A 559 -4.86 17.07 9.16
C LYS A 559 -4.43 18.03 10.28
N SER A 560 -3.22 17.84 10.79
CA SER A 560 -2.67 18.70 11.85
C SER A 560 -2.41 20.13 11.35
N MET A 561 -2.00 20.32 10.08
CA MET A 561 -1.91 21.64 9.46
C MET A 561 -3.28 22.28 9.24
N LEU A 562 -4.27 21.53 8.73
CA LEU A 562 -5.63 22.02 8.50
C LEU A 562 -6.27 22.55 9.80
N GLN A 563 -6.04 21.89 10.94
CA GLN A 563 -6.50 22.35 12.26
C GLN A 563 -5.85 23.69 12.68
N LEU A 564 -4.55 23.89 12.42
CA LEU A 564 -3.87 25.16 12.68
C LEU A 564 -4.41 26.29 11.79
N ILE A 565 -4.65 25.99 10.50
CA ILE A 565 -5.22 26.92 9.51
C ILE A 565 -6.63 27.34 9.91
N GLN A 566 -7.48 26.38 10.29
CA GLN A 566 -8.85 26.63 10.73
C GLN A 566 -8.86 27.52 11.98
N LYS A 567 -8.07 27.18 13.01
CA LYS A 567 -7.95 28.00 14.23
C LYS A 567 -7.50 29.44 13.91
N PHE A 568 -6.47 29.60 13.08
CA PHE A 568 -5.97 30.92 12.69
C PHE A 568 -7.05 31.78 12.01
N ILE A 569 -7.80 31.18 11.08
CA ILE A 569 -8.87 31.86 10.35
C ILE A 569 -10.05 32.22 11.26
N GLU A 570 -10.44 31.32 12.17
CA GLU A 570 -11.42 31.63 13.21
C GLU A 570 -10.98 32.81 14.11
N ASP A 571 -9.74 32.81 14.59
CA ASP A 571 -9.24 33.83 15.52
C ASP A 571 -9.06 35.19 14.83
N LYS A 572 -8.62 35.20 13.56
CA LYS A 572 -8.66 36.37 12.66
C LYS A 572 -10.09 36.90 12.48
N MET A 573 -11.08 36.02 12.29
CA MET A 573 -12.49 36.40 12.15
C MET A 573 -13.05 37.00 13.45
N LYS A 574 -12.77 36.38 14.61
CA LYS A 574 -13.16 36.87 15.94
C LYS A 574 -12.64 38.29 16.17
N LEU A 575 -11.36 38.54 15.84
CA LEU A 575 -10.72 39.85 15.96
C LEU A 575 -11.30 40.90 14.98
N SER A 576 -11.61 40.52 13.74
CA SER A 576 -12.25 41.45 12.80
C SER A 576 -13.65 41.86 13.26
N LYS A 577 -14.42 40.91 13.81
CA LYS A 577 -15.76 41.17 14.32
C LYS A 577 -15.76 42.03 15.59
N THR A 578 -14.80 41.85 16.49
CA THR A 578 -14.67 42.70 17.69
C THR A 578 -14.18 44.11 17.33
N GLU A 579 -13.25 44.27 16.38
CA GLU A 579 -12.87 45.58 15.86
C GLU A 579 -14.06 46.32 15.21
N GLN A 580 -14.90 45.62 14.44
CA GLN A 580 -16.13 46.20 13.89
C GLN A 580 -17.08 46.66 15.02
N GLN A 581 -17.35 45.81 16.01
CA GLN A 581 -18.23 46.16 17.14
C GLN A 581 -17.70 47.39 17.89
N PHE A 582 -16.41 47.45 18.21
CA PHE A 582 -15.83 48.61 18.89
C PHE A 582 -15.82 49.87 18.01
N THR A 583 -15.73 49.73 16.69
CA THR A 583 -15.87 50.86 15.75
C THR A 583 -17.30 51.42 15.77
N GLU A 584 -18.31 50.54 15.78
CA GLU A 584 -19.73 50.93 15.88
C GLU A 584 -20.03 51.59 17.24
N ASP A 585 -19.56 51.01 18.35
CA ASP A 585 -19.64 51.59 19.70
C ASP A 585 -19.04 53.01 19.77
N VAL A 586 -17.80 53.20 19.28
CA VAL A 586 -17.11 54.50 19.29
C VAL A 586 -17.87 55.54 18.47
N ASN A 587 -18.41 55.16 17.31
CA ASN A 587 -19.19 56.05 16.46
C ASN A 587 -20.52 56.46 17.12
N MET A 588 -21.22 55.51 17.77
CA MET A 588 -22.46 55.79 18.50
C MET A 588 -22.23 56.70 19.72
N LEU A 589 -21.13 56.51 20.46
CA LEU A 589 -20.75 57.40 21.56
C LEU A 589 -20.38 58.81 21.06
N LYS A 590 -19.65 58.93 19.94
CA LYS A 590 -19.34 60.23 19.32
C LYS A 590 -20.58 60.96 18.82
N LEU A 591 -21.56 60.25 18.25
CA LEU A 591 -22.88 60.81 17.93
C LEU A 591 -23.62 61.30 19.19
N GLY A 592 -23.53 60.55 20.29
CA GLY A 592 -24.07 60.94 21.60
C GLY A 592 -23.45 62.22 22.15
N ILE A 593 -22.12 62.37 22.05
CA ILE A 593 -21.40 63.60 22.42
C ILE A 593 -21.86 64.78 21.55
N SER A 594 -21.96 64.60 20.23
CA SER A 594 -22.44 65.64 19.32
C SER A 594 -23.86 66.11 19.64
N SER A 595 -24.77 65.16 19.93
CA SER A 595 -26.13 65.47 20.39
C SER A 595 -26.13 66.22 21.73
N ALA A 596 -25.30 65.79 22.70
CA ALA A 596 -25.20 66.46 23.99
C ALA A 596 -24.65 67.89 23.87
N ARG A 597 -23.68 68.13 22.99
CA ARG A 597 -23.15 69.47 22.70
C ARG A 597 -24.19 70.39 22.06
N ALA A 598 -25.00 69.88 21.13
CA ALA A 598 -26.12 70.63 20.54
C ALA A 598 -27.16 71.04 21.61
N SER A 599 -27.62 70.11 22.46
CA SER A 599 -28.53 70.45 23.56
C SER A 599 -27.92 71.42 24.57
N LEU A 600 -26.61 71.33 24.86
CA LEU A 600 -25.91 72.27 25.74
C LEU A 600 -25.87 73.68 25.15
N GLN A 601 -25.70 73.82 23.82
CA GLN A 601 -25.77 75.09 23.11
C GLN A 601 -27.20 75.68 23.13
N GLU A 602 -28.23 74.87 22.89
CA GLU A 602 -29.63 75.28 23.00
C GLU A 602 -29.96 75.79 24.42
N LEU A 603 -29.66 74.99 25.45
CA LEU A 603 -29.86 75.36 26.87
C LEU A 603 -29.11 76.64 27.23
N SER A 604 -27.89 76.84 26.72
CA SER A 604 -27.09 78.04 26.96
C SER A 604 -27.69 79.29 26.30
N SER A 605 -28.25 79.18 25.10
CA SER A 605 -28.95 80.29 24.44
C SER A 605 -30.25 80.65 25.15
N SER A 606 -31.03 79.65 25.58
CA SER A 606 -32.23 79.83 26.41
C SER A 606 -31.90 80.51 27.75
N LYS A 607 -30.81 80.06 28.42
CA LYS A 607 -30.29 80.69 29.64
C LYS A 607 -29.98 82.17 29.43
N SER A 608 -29.31 82.54 28.33
CA SER A 608 -29.02 83.94 28.00
C SER A 608 -30.28 84.78 27.81
N SER A 609 -31.29 84.24 27.12
CA SER A 609 -32.60 84.89 26.92
C SER A 609 -33.33 85.15 28.26
N ILE A 610 -33.41 84.15 29.14
CA ILE A 610 -34.06 84.31 30.45
C ILE A 610 -33.26 85.25 31.36
N GLN A 611 -31.92 85.25 31.30
CA GLN A 611 -31.10 86.25 32.02
C GLN A 611 -31.39 87.68 31.53
N GLN A 612 -31.61 87.88 30.23
CA GLN A 612 -32.02 89.17 29.67
C GLN A 612 -33.43 89.59 30.15
N GLU A 613 -34.39 88.66 30.24
CA GLU A 613 -35.72 88.94 30.82
C GLU A 613 -35.62 89.33 32.30
N VAL A 614 -34.85 88.59 33.11
CA VAL A 614 -34.64 88.90 34.54
C VAL A 614 -34.05 90.30 34.72
N GLU A 615 -33.06 90.69 33.91
CA GLU A 615 -32.46 92.03 34.00
C GLU A 615 -33.43 93.13 33.49
N SER A 616 -34.21 92.86 32.45
CA SER A 616 -35.28 93.75 31.97
C SER A 616 -36.36 93.99 33.04
N CYS A 617 -36.84 92.92 33.70
CA CYS A 617 -37.76 93.02 34.83
C CYS A 617 -37.15 93.82 35.99
N LYS A 618 -35.86 93.60 36.31
CA LYS A 618 -35.12 94.32 37.34
C LYS A 618 -34.98 95.82 37.03
N GLN A 619 -34.70 96.19 35.77
CA GLN A 619 -34.68 97.59 35.33
C GLN A 619 -36.07 98.25 35.44
N ARG A 620 -37.15 97.56 35.02
CA ARG A 620 -38.52 98.07 35.13
C ARG A 620 -38.97 98.21 36.59
N LEU A 621 -38.63 97.25 37.47
CA LEU A 621 -38.87 97.36 38.91
C LEU A 621 -38.15 98.58 39.50
N PHE A 622 -36.87 98.78 39.20
CA PHE A 622 -36.11 99.94 39.67
C PHE A 622 -36.73 101.28 39.23
N PHE A 623 -37.22 101.38 37.99
CA PHE A 623 -37.97 102.55 37.54
C PHE A 623 -39.25 102.77 38.38
N ILE A 624 -40.03 101.72 38.62
CA ILE A 624 -41.28 101.83 39.38
C ILE A 624 -41.01 102.17 40.85
N ASP A 625 -40.07 101.49 41.52
CA ASP A 625 -39.73 101.76 42.92
C ASP A 625 -39.14 103.16 43.15
N LYS A 626 -38.56 103.80 42.11
CA LYS A 626 -38.23 105.23 42.14
C LYS A 626 -39.46 106.12 41.94
N ARG A 627 -40.33 105.82 40.96
CA ARG A 627 -41.46 106.70 40.59
C ARG A 627 -42.64 106.64 41.58
N LEU A 628 -42.82 105.52 42.29
CA LEU A 628 -43.94 105.31 43.21
C LEU A 628 -43.88 106.26 44.44
N PRO A 629 -42.72 106.46 45.12
CA PRO A 629 -42.56 107.49 46.15
C PRO A 629 -42.71 108.92 45.65
N GLU A 630 -42.26 109.23 44.43
CA GLU A 630 -42.44 110.56 43.81
C GLU A 630 -43.93 110.87 43.63
N LEU A 631 -44.69 109.96 43.00
CA LEU A 631 -46.15 110.08 42.84
C LEU A 631 -46.89 110.12 44.18
N GLU A 632 -46.42 109.40 45.20
CA GLU A 632 -46.98 109.53 46.54
C GLU A 632 -46.75 110.91 47.17
N ALA A 633 -45.61 111.54 46.93
CA ALA A 633 -45.33 112.91 47.36
C ALA A 633 -46.19 113.93 46.57
N GLU A 634 -46.25 113.80 45.24
CA GLU A 634 -47.12 114.61 44.37
C GLU A 634 -48.60 114.52 44.81
N LYS A 635 -49.09 113.30 45.10
CA LYS A 635 -50.43 113.05 45.66
C LYS A 635 -50.64 113.75 47.00
N LYS A 636 -49.67 113.70 47.91
CA LYS A 636 -49.74 114.38 49.22
C LYS A 636 -49.81 115.90 49.06
N VAL A 637 -49.05 116.48 48.12
CA VAL A 637 -49.09 117.91 47.78
C VAL A 637 -50.42 118.32 47.11
N ALA A 638 -50.93 117.52 46.16
CA ALA A 638 -52.22 117.77 45.52
C ALA A 638 -53.38 117.70 46.53
N ALA A 639 -53.31 116.81 47.52
CA ALA A 639 -54.30 116.70 48.59
C ALA A 639 -54.24 117.88 49.59
N THR A 640 -53.05 118.30 50.03
CA THR A 640 -52.90 119.44 50.97
C THR A 640 -53.27 120.78 50.32
N THR A 641 -53.03 120.94 49.03
CA THR A 641 -53.53 122.08 48.22
C THR A 641 -55.02 121.99 47.86
N ARG A 642 -55.74 120.97 48.38
CA ARG A 642 -57.18 120.71 48.17
C ARG A 642 -57.59 120.44 46.72
N ASN A 643 -56.64 120.11 45.83
CA ASN A 643 -56.94 119.65 44.48
C ASN A 643 -57.28 118.15 44.48
N PHE A 644 -58.46 117.82 45.03
CA PHE A 644 -58.91 116.44 45.20
C PHE A 644 -59.06 115.65 43.88
N LYS A 645 -59.32 116.32 42.76
CA LYS A 645 -59.38 115.67 41.43
C LYS A 645 -58.01 115.15 41.00
N GLU A 646 -56.98 115.98 41.13
CA GLU A 646 -55.62 115.58 40.78
C GLU A 646 -55.03 114.58 41.78
N ALA A 647 -55.30 114.77 43.07
CA ALA A 647 -54.94 113.78 44.09
C ALA A 647 -55.60 112.40 43.84
N ALA A 648 -56.82 112.36 43.30
CA ALA A 648 -57.48 111.12 42.88
C ALA A 648 -56.85 110.53 41.61
N ARG A 649 -56.52 111.35 40.60
CA ARG A 649 -55.81 110.91 39.37
C ARG A 649 -54.48 110.26 39.72
N ILE A 650 -53.65 110.94 40.51
CA ILE A 650 -52.35 110.43 40.96
C ILE A 650 -52.55 109.18 41.85
N ALA A 651 -53.61 109.10 42.68
CA ALA A 651 -53.90 107.89 43.44
C ALA A 651 -54.27 106.69 42.54
N THR A 652 -54.92 106.89 41.40
CA THR A 652 -55.13 105.80 40.42
C THR A 652 -53.85 105.39 39.71
N GLU A 653 -52.95 106.34 39.40
CA GLU A 653 -51.63 106.09 38.82
C GLU A 653 -50.72 105.29 39.77
N VAL A 654 -50.65 105.70 41.05
CA VAL A 654 -49.96 104.96 42.13
C VAL A 654 -50.52 103.55 42.27
N LYS A 655 -51.84 103.36 42.21
CA LYS A 655 -52.46 102.02 42.29
C LYS A 655 -52.11 101.16 41.07
N ALA A 656 -52.12 101.73 39.86
CA ALA A 656 -51.75 101.02 38.64
C ALA A 656 -50.28 100.55 38.68
N LEU A 657 -49.34 101.45 39.01
CA LEU A 657 -47.91 101.10 39.15
C LEU A 657 -47.65 100.13 40.32
N SER A 658 -48.44 100.19 41.40
CA SER A 658 -48.36 99.20 42.49
C SER A 658 -48.74 97.79 42.03
N VAL A 659 -49.78 97.67 41.19
CA VAL A 659 -50.19 96.39 40.59
C VAL A 659 -49.16 95.93 39.56
N GLU A 660 -48.63 96.84 38.72
CA GLU A 660 -47.57 96.54 37.76
C GLU A 660 -46.31 96.00 38.46
N ARG A 661 -45.88 96.64 39.57
CA ARG A 661 -44.74 96.20 40.38
C ARG A 661 -44.91 94.77 40.89
N VAL A 662 -46.10 94.42 41.38
CA VAL A 662 -46.37 93.04 41.84
C VAL A 662 -46.36 92.07 40.67
N GLY A 663 -46.94 92.44 39.52
CA GLY A 663 -46.93 91.62 38.31
C GLY A 663 -45.52 91.36 37.76
N ILE A 664 -44.64 92.36 37.74
CA ILE A 664 -43.24 92.19 37.32
C ILE A 664 -42.43 91.44 38.39
N GLY A 665 -42.74 91.65 39.67
CA GLY A 665 -42.13 90.89 40.77
C GLY A 665 -42.40 89.39 40.67
N ILE A 666 -43.63 89.00 40.31
CA ILE A 666 -44.00 87.61 40.02
C ILE A 666 -43.23 87.10 38.80
N LYS A 667 -43.31 87.79 37.65
CA LYS A 667 -42.57 87.39 36.43
C LYS A 667 -41.06 87.20 36.65
N MET A 668 -40.42 88.09 37.42
CA MET A 668 -39.01 87.96 37.78
C MET A 668 -38.76 86.73 38.66
N GLY A 669 -39.70 86.36 39.53
CA GLY A 669 -39.64 85.12 40.32
C GLY A 669 -39.76 83.88 39.44
N ASP A 670 -40.72 83.88 38.52
CA ASP A 670 -40.93 82.79 37.56
C ASP A 670 -39.69 82.60 36.67
N ALA A 671 -39.19 83.69 36.06
CA ALA A 671 -37.99 83.68 35.23
C ALA A 671 -36.72 83.25 35.98
N LYS A 672 -36.55 83.65 37.26
CA LYS A 672 -35.45 83.16 38.11
C LYS A 672 -35.57 81.66 38.42
N SER A 673 -36.78 81.15 38.59
CA SER A 673 -37.03 79.73 38.85
C SER A 673 -36.72 78.89 37.60
N GLN A 674 -37.12 79.38 36.41
CA GLN A 674 -36.76 78.78 35.12
C GLN A 674 -35.25 78.84 34.86
N LEU A 675 -34.59 79.95 35.20
CA LEU A 675 -33.14 80.08 35.09
C LEU A 675 -32.41 79.04 35.95
N GLN A 676 -32.82 78.85 37.22
CA GLN A 676 -32.25 77.82 38.09
C GLN A 676 -32.45 76.41 37.52
N GLN A 677 -33.62 76.12 36.95
CA GLN A 677 -33.90 74.84 36.28
C GLN A 677 -33.02 74.61 35.05
N LEU A 678 -32.77 75.65 34.23
CA LEU A 678 -31.84 75.56 33.10
C LEU A 678 -30.39 75.35 33.57
N GLU A 679 -29.97 75.98 34.68
CA GLU A 679 -28.63 75.79 35.24
C GLU A 679 -28.41 74.36 35.75
N GLU A 680 -29.42 73.74 36.34
CA GLU A 680 -29.41 72.32 36.71
C GLU A 680 -29.35 71.40 35.47
N GLN A 681 -30.12 71.70 34.41
CA GLN A 681 -30.09 70.95 33.15
C GLN A 681 -28.74 71.09 32.42
N ILE A 682 -28.10 72.26 32.46
CA ILE A 682 -26.75 72.49 31.95
C ILE A 682 -25.73 71.66 32.72
N CYS A 683 -25.78 71.68 34.07
CA CYS A 683 -24.90 70.84 34.90
C CYS A 683 -25.06 69.34 34.56
N ASN A 684 -26.29 68.85 34.49
CA ASN A 684 -26.58 67.44 34.17
C ASN A 684 -26.16 67.05 32.74
N THR A 685 -26.24 67.96 31.76
CA THR A 685 -25.77 67.67 30.39
C THR A 685 -24.24 67.70 30.25
N VAL A 686 -23.55 68.57 30.99
CA VAL A 686 -22.07 68.57 31.08
C VAL A 686 -21.55 67.29 31.75
N ASN A 687 -22.09 66.91 32.92
CA ASN A 687 -21.70 65.67 33.61
C ASN A 687 -21.88 64.43 32.72
N ARG A 688 -22.97 64.37 31.95
CA ARG A 688 -23.22 63.30 30.96
C ARG A 688 -22.19 63.32 29.82
N LEU A 689 -21.83 64.51 29.34
CA LEU A 689 -20.84 64.68 28.27
C LEU A 689 -19.45 64.18 28.71
N GLU A 690 -18.97 64.59 29.88
CA GLU A 690 -17.70 64.12 30.47
C GLU A 690 -17.68 62.59 30.66
N GLN A 691 -18.80 62.01 31.11
CA GLN A 691 -18.96 60.55 31.20
C GLN A 691 -18.89 59.87 29.83
N THR A 692 -19.54 60.41 28.79
CA THR A 692 -19.48 59.83 27.44
C THR A 692 -18.11 59.98 26.78
N GLU A 693 -17.39 61.09 27.01
CA GLU A 693 -16.01 61.28 26.53
C GLU A 693 -15.05 60.30 27.21
N SER A 694 -15.23 60.06 28.51
CA SER A 694 -14.48 59.03 29.26
C SER A 694 -14.74 57.61 28.71
N GLN A 695 -15.96 57.31 28.27
CA GLN A 695 -16.32 56.03 27.64
C GLN A 695 -15.74 55.89 26.23
N VAL A 696 -15.69 56.97 25.44
CA VAL A 696 -15.00 56.97 24.14
C VAL A 696 -13.53 56.63 24.30
N LEU A 697 -12.81 57.27 25.22
CA LEU A 697 -11.38 57.01 25.44
C LEU A 697 -11.08 55.55 25.86
N LEU A 698 -12.00 54.90 26.57
CA LEU A 698 -11.90 53.48 26.90
C LEU A 698 -12.14 52.60 25.66
N ARG A 699 -13.25 52.83 24.94
CA ARG A 699 -13.62 52.07 23.74
C ARG A 699 -12.62 52.23 22.59
N GLU A 700 -12.00 53.40 22.44
CA GLU A 700 -10.93 53.63 21.49
C GLU A 700 -9.68 52.82 21.83
N LYS A 701 -9.33 52.65 23.12
CA LYS A 701 -8.23 51.76 23.52
C LYS A 701 -8.55 50.29 23.24
N GLU A 702 -9.79 49.85 23.48
CA GLU A 702 -10.26 48.48 23.18
C GLU A 702 -10.26 48.22 21.67
N LEU A 703 -10.70 49.19 20.86
CA LEU A 703 -10.65 49.19 19.40
C LEU A 703 -9.21 49.10 18.86
N GLU A 704 -8.31 49.95 19.35
CA GLU A 704 -6.92 49.99 18.92
C GLU A 704 -6.17 48.70 19.27
N MET A 705 -6.51 48.03 20.38
CA MET A 705 -5.97 46.71 20.75
C MET A 705 -6.45 45.62 19.77
N ALA A 706 -7.76 45.51 19.53
CA ALA A 706 -8.31 44.53 18.60
C ALA A 706 -7.72 44.71 17.19
N ARG A 707 -7.56 45.97 16.76
CA ARG A 707 -6.91 46.33 15.49
C ARG A 707 -5.43 45.97 15.45
N PHE A 708 -4.68 46.23 16.52
CA PHE A 708 -3.28 45.82 16.64
C PHE A 708 -3.13 44.29 16.48
N GLN A 709 -3.94 43.53 17.21
CA GLN A 709 -3.95 42.07 17.17
C GLN A 709 -4.31 41.55 15.76
N ARG A 710 -5.37 42.09 15.13
CA ARG A 710 -5.77 41.72 13.76
C ARG A 710 -4.70 42.07 12.72
N LEU A 711 -4.08 43.26 12.81
CA LEU A 711 -3.01 43.68 11.90
C LEU A 711 -1.76 42.81 12.00
N THR A 712 -1.44 42.33 13.20
CA THR A 712 -0.32 41.42 13.45
C THR A 712 -0.57 40.08 12.72
N LEU A 713 -1.74 39.48 12.90
CA LEU A 713 -2.14 38.28 12.14
C LEU A 713 -2.15 38.52 10.62
N ILE A 714 -2.60 39.69 10.15
CA ILE A 714 -2.57 40.02 8.70
C ILE A 714 -1.13 40.08 8.18
N ALA A 715 -0.19 40.68 8.94
CA ALA A 715 1.22 40.73 8.56
C ALA A 715 1.88 39.35 8.56
N GLU A 716 1.57 38.50 9.53
CA GLU A 716 2.04 37.10 9.61
C GLU A 716 1.48 36.24 8.47
N ALA A 717 0.18 36.34 8.18
CA ALA A 717 -0.45 35.65 7.06
C ALA A 717 0.16 36.08 5.72
N ALA A 718 0.31 37.38 5.47
CA ALA A 718 0.94 37.89 4.25
C ALA A 718 2.42 37.47 4.15
N THR A 719 3.14 37.38 5.26
CA THR A 719 4.53 36.87 5.30
C THR A 719 4.61 35.38 4.98
N ALA A 720 3.66 34.57 5.47
CA ALA A 720 3.58 33.15 5.19
C ALA A 720 3.14 32.85 3.74
N GLU A 721 2.10 33.54 3.25
CA GLU A 721 1.65 33.48 1.85
C GLU A 721 2.78 33.92 0.91
N ARG A 722 3.57 34.95 1.27
CA ARG A 722 4.77 35.36 0.54
C ARG A 722 5.81 34.24 0.46
N PHE A 723 6.04 33.51 1.55
CA PHE A 723 6.95 32.36 1.54
C PHE A 723 6.46 31.28 0.57
N ALA A 724 5.16 30.93 0.61
CA ALA A 724 4.58 30.00 -0.35
C ALA A 724 4.67 30.52 -1.80
N ALA A 725 4.46 31.82 -2.04
CA ALA A 725 4.61 32.42 -3.37
C ALA A 725 6.05 32.28 -3.90
N ILE A 726 7.06 32.45 -3.04
CA ILE A 726 8.48 32.25 -3.41
C ILE A 726 8.76 30.77 -3.73
N GLU A 727 8.37 29.83 -2.86
CA GLU A 727 8.54 28.39 -3.09
C GLU A 727 7.81 27.88 -4.35
N LEU A 728 6.73 28.55 -4.75
CA LEU A 728 5.93 28.24 -5.94
C LEU A 728 6.31 29.08 -7.18
N GLY A 729 7.37 29.90 -7.11
CA GLY A 729 7.91 30.68 -8.22
C GLY A 729 7.12 31.94 -8.63
N ASP A 730 6.11 32.33 -7.85
CA ASP A 730 5.21 33.47 -8.09
C ASP A 730 5.78 34.77 -7.50
N LEU A 731 6.90 35.24 -8.07
CA LEU A 731 7.67 36.37 -7.53
C LEU A 731 6.89 37.70 -7.54
N GLU A 732 6.02 37.92 -8.53
CA GLU A 732 5.18 39.12 -8.60
C GLU A 732 4.19 39.18 -7.42
N GLU A 733 3.55 38.05 -7.10
CA GLU A 733 2.66 37.94 -5.94
C GLU A 733 3.45 38.03 -4.63
N ALA A 734 4.67 37.48 -4.56
CA ALA A 734 5.56 37.57 -3.39
C ALA A 734 5.99 39.01 -3.05
N ASP A 735 6.24 39.87 -4.05
CA ASP A 735 6.56 41.29 -3.84
C ASP A 735 5.33 42.11 -3.42
N VAL A 736 4.14 41.80 -3.95
CA VAL A 736 2.88 42.42 -3.50
C VAL A 736 2.56 42.02 -2.06
N LEU A 737 2.73 40.75 -1.70
CA LEU A 737 2.53 40.25 -0.34
C LEU A 737 3.57 40.80 0.65
N LEU A 738 4.80 41.11 0.20
CA LEU A 738 5.77 41.85 1.01
C LEU A 738 5.24 43.24 1.36
N ALA A 739 4.72 43.97 0.38
CA ALA A 739 4.15 45.30 0.59
C ALA A 739 2.90 45.27 1.49
N GLU A 740 2.02 44.28 1.36
CA GLU A 740 0.88 44.09 2.28
C GLU A 740 1.35 43.77 3.71
N ALA A 741 2.35 42.89 3.88
CA ALA A 741 2.92 42.56 5.19
C ALA A 741 3.60 43.75 5.87
N ASP A 742 4.46 44.48 5.16
CA ASP A 742 5.15 45.66 5.70
C ASP A 742 4.17 46.80 6.01
N ALA A 743 3.13 46.99 5.20
CA ALA A 743 2.08 47.97 5.47
C ALA A 743 1.35 47.65 6.78
N ALA A 744 0.84 46.43 6.94
CA ALA A 744 0.14 45.98 8.14
C ALA A 744 1.06 46.04 9.39
N ALA A 745 2.29 45.55 9.28
CA ALA A 745 3.29 45.64 10.35
C ALA A 745 3.66 47.09 10.67
N SER A 746 3.69 48.02 9.70
CA SER A 746 3.91 49.45 9.96
C SER A 746 2.75 50.08 10.73
N GLU A 747 1.52 49.61 10.53
CA GLU A 747 0.34 50.11 11.22
C GLU A 747 0.24 49.56 12.64
N ALA A 748 0.46 48.26 12.83
CA ALA A 748 0.59 47.65 14.15
C ALA A 748 1.68 48.35 14.99
N ARG A 749 2.87 48.60 14.41
CA ARG A 749 3.96 49.34 15.07
C ARG A 749 3.55 50.77 15.47
N LYS A 750 2.72 51.48 14.69
CA LYS A 750 2.20 52.82 15.06
C LYS A 750 1.25 52.76 16.26
N LEU A 751 0.31 51.80 16.28
CA LEU A 751 -0.63 51.61 17.39
C LEU A 751 0.09 51.25 18.70
N LEU A 752 1.07 50.35 18.63
CA LEU A 752 1.90 49.96 19.77
C LEU A 752 2.62 51.16 20.41
N LEU A 753 3.27 52.00 19.58
CA LEU A 753 3.96 53.23 20.00
C LEU A 753 3.01 54.31 20.55
N LEU A 754 1.73 54.31 20.15
CA LEU A 754 0.73 55.27 20.61
C LEU A 754 0.15 54.94 21.99
N ARG A 755 0.11 53.67 22.39
CA ARG A 755 -0.60 53.23 23.62
C ARG A 755 0.23 52.45 24.64
N ASN A 756 1.42 51.96 24.29
CA ASN A 756 2.23 51.08 25.15
C ASN A 756 1.42 49.89 25.71
N PHE A 757 0.92 49.04 24.81
CA PHE A 757 0.29 47.76 25.17
C PHE A 757 1.28 46.88 25.96
N ARG A 758 0.77 46.05 26.88
CA ARG A 758 1.62 45.17 27.71
C ARG A 758 1.77 43.81 27.05
N ASP A 759 2.89 43.13 27.28
CA ASP A 759 3.12 41.76 26.80
C ASP A 759 2.03 40.78 27.28
N GLU A 760 1.46 41.03 28.46
CA GLU A 760 0.28 40.31 29.00
C GLU A 760 -0.88 40.30 27.99
N ASP A 761 -1.16 41.45 27.37
CA ASP A 761 -2.25 41.69 26.41
C ASP A 761 -1.97 41.06 25.01
N LEU A 762 -0.77 40.46 24.82
CA LEU A 762 -0.31 39.84 23.57
C LEU A 762 -0.24 38.30 23.64
N SER A 763 -0.41 37.73 24.83
CA SER A 763 -0.14 36.31 25.14
C SER A 763 -0.97 35.30 24.32
N ASP A 764 -2.20 35.66 23.97
CA ASP A 764 -3.19 34.74 23.38
C ASP A 764 -3.16 34.66 21.84
N LEU A 765 -2.27 35.41 21.18
CA LEU A 765 -2.29 35.54 19.72
C LEU A 765 -1.76 34.28 18.99
N PRO A 766 -2.45 33.74 17.97
CA PRO A 766 -1.96 32.65 17.15
C PRO A 766 -0.66 33.00 16.41
N LYS A 767 0.49 32.46 16.86
CA LYS A 767 1.84 32.85 16.41
C LYS A 767 2.19 32.57 14.93
N HIS A 768 1.46 31.69 14.22
CA HIS A 768 1.85 31.20 12.89
C HIS A 768 0.63 30.89 11.99
N PHE A 769 0.74 31.25 10.71
CA PHE A 769 -0.17 30.82 9.63
C PHE A 769 0.52 29.82 8.69
N VAL A 770 -0.26 28.97 8.00
CA VAL A 770 0.22 28.00 7.02
C VAL A 770 -0.59 28.12 5.72
N PRO A 771 0.01 28.47 4.57
CA PRO A 771 -0.72 28.61 3.31
C PRO A 771 -1.26 27.28 2.78
N ILE A 772 -2.57 27.20 2.51
CA ILE A 772 -3.26 25.98 2.04
C ILE A 772 -2.62 25.42 0.75
N GLU A 773 -2.25 26.29 -0.19
CA GLU A 773 -1.60 25.88 -1.45
C GLU A 773 -0.26 25.16 -1.21
N LEU A 774 0.48 25.55 -0.16
CA LEU A 774 1.74 24.90 0.23
C LEU A 774 1.46 23.52 0.87
N VAL A 775 0.47 23.43 1.77
CA VAL A 775 0.06 22.15 2.40
C VAL A 775 -0.38 21.12 1.35
N SER A 776 -1.11 21.55 0.32
CA SER A 776 -1.57 20.69 -0.77
C SER A 776 -0.42 20.16 -1.64
N LYS A 777 0.59 21.00 -1.91
CA LYS A 777 1.66 20.69 -2.87
C LYS A 777 2.90 20.02 -2.30
N LEU A 778 3.27 20.26 -1.03
CA LEU A 778 4.45 19.64 -0.42
C LEU A 778 4.27 18.14 -0.19
N GLU A 779 5.34 17.36 -0.34
CA GLU A 779 5.33 15.91 -0.09
C GLU A 779 6.01 15.55 1.24
N GLY A 780 5.82 14.33 1.73
CA GLY A 780 5.88 13.98 3.16
C GLY A 780 7.08 14.51 3.97
N LYS A 781 8.30 14.50 3.43
CA LYS A 781 9.48 15.06 4.11
C LYS A 781 9.41 16.58 4.25
N GLN A 782 9.10 17.29 3.15
CA GLN A 782 8.94 18.75 3.15
C GLN A 782 7.78 19.18 4.04
N LEU A 783 6.70 18.39 4.06
CA LEU A 783 5.53 18.60 4.90
C LEU A 783 5.86 18.41 6.40
N ALA A 784 6.69 17.42 6.73
CA ALA A 784 7.21 17.21 8.08
C ALA A 784 8.19 18.31 8.52
N GLU A 785 9.06 18.78 7.62
CA GLU A 785 9.98 19.90 7.85
C GLU A 785 9.22 21.22 8.08
N LEU A 786 8.17 21.49 7.30
CA LEU A 786 7.26 22.62 7.51
C LEU A 786 6.56 22.53 8.88
N MET A 787 6.08 21.34 9.28
CA MET A 787 5.53 21.15 10.64
C MET A 787 6.57 21.38 11.74
N ALA A 788 7.78 20.83 11.60
CA ALA A 788 8.86 21.02 12.56
C ALA A 788 9.22 22.51 12.69
N SER A 789 9.26 23.24 11.59
CA SER A 789 9.46 24.70 11.56
C SER A 789 8.42 25.42 12.42
N ILE A 790 7.12 25.19 12.17
CA ILE A 790 6.01 25.81 12.93
C ILE A 790 6.13 25.53 14.44
N HIS A 791 6.39 24.28 14.83
CA HIS A 791 6.52 23.90 16.25
C HIS A 791 7.78 24.51 16.89
N SER A 792 8.94 24.45 16.22
CA SER A 792 10.21 25.03 16.71
C SER A 792 10.16 26.54 16.91
N ARG A 793 9.23 27.21 16.23
CA ARG A 793 8.99 28.66 16.26
C ARG A 793 7.80 29.04 17.17
N GLY A 794 7.08 28.05 17.69
CA GLY A 794 5.92 28.20 18.57
C GLY A 794 6.23 28.02 20.06
N GLY A 795 7.31 27.32 20.39
CA GLY A 795 7.83 27.16 21.77
C GLY A 795 8.40 28.44 22.39
#